data_AF-A0A6J2VPC6-F1
#
_entry.id   AF-A0A6J2VPC6-F1
#
_cell.length_a   1.000
_cell.length_b   1.000
_cell.length_c   1.000
_cell.angle_alpha   90.00
_cell.angle_beta   90.00
_cell.angle_gamma   90.00
#
_symmetry.space_group_name_H-M   'P 1'
#
loop_
_entity.id
_entity.type
_entity.pdbx_description
1 polymer ?
#
loop_
_entity_poly.entity_id
_entity_poly.type
_entity_poly.pdbx_seq_one_letter_code
_entity_poly.pdbx_strand_id
1 'polypeptide(L)'
;MGCRLGEEVGYQVRFDDCTTKDTVIKYMTDGCMLREILADPNLTQYSVVILDEAHERSLNTDVLIGLLKKTLSGGNSHHRSAPLKVVIMSATLETEKLSAFFGNCPVFTIPGRTFPVTERFFNLIGPNDKDSSVYVKEVVKVALDVHTNEASGDILVFLTGQSEIEKACDMLFEKAESIDYRYDVHDRTVEGLLVLPLYGSMPTDQQRQIFQAPPAGIRKCVVATNIAATSLTINGIRYVVDSGFVKQLNHNSRVGLDILEVVPISKSEAQQRAGRAGRTCAGKCFRIYSKEFWDTCMPEYTIPEIQRSSLTSVILTLKCLGVHDVIRFPYLDPPEERFILSALKQLYQYDAIDRRGQVTKLGRLMVEFPLPPGLTRALLKSAALGCEEVMLPVAAMLSVENIFIRPGHPEKQKDAELRHREIATSAGNSNDFLMLFKVLEKCRASDNPSVWCKDNWIHWRAVKSAFSVETQLREILLRLKQQRDFPLETFEGNKSELLRQCLCQGYFTNVARRSVGKAFCTMDGHGSTVHIHPSSSLFGQEMQLDWIIFHDVLVTSRVYIRTVCPIRYEWVKDLLPKLHEVDAYELSSVAREEVTDEEMEKWERKEAAKRQTDSTEDALKKLEKRNNESSITDARLRYLQRKQNRQGKLP
;
A
#
# COMPACT_ATOMS: atom_id res chain seq x y z
N MET A 1 -23.26 -13.02 22.38
CA MET A 1 -24.36 -12.90 21.41
C MET A 1 -24.95 -14.27 21.10
N GLY A 2 -24.15 -15.31 20.79
CA GLY A 2 -24.69 -16.67 20.58
C GLY A 2 -25.52 -16.82 19.30
N CYS A 3 -25.46 -15.83 18.40
CA CYS A 3 -26.11 -15.81 17.10
C CYS A 3 -25.23 -16.44 16.02
N ARG A 4 -25.82 -16.76 14.88
CA ARG A 4 -25.06 -17.17 13.69
C ARG A 4 -24.43 -15.93 13.04
N LEU A 5 -23.20 -16.08 12.57
CA LEU A 5 -22.52 -15.02 11.81
C LEU A 5 -23.30 -14.71 10.52
N GLY A 6 -23.55 -13.42 10.28
CA GLY A 6 -24.31 -12.91 9.13
C GLY A 6 -25.80 -12.67 9.39
N GLU A 7 -26.32 -13.12 10.53
CA GLU A 7 -27.66 -12.77 11.02
C GLU A 7 -27.55 -11.50 11.87
N GLU A 8 -27.88 -11.52 13.17
CA GLU A 8 -27.86 -10.33 14.04
C GLU A 8 -26.48 -9.62 14.08
N VAL A 9 -25.40 -10.39 13.98
CA VAL A 9 -24.02 -9.89 13.94
C VAL A 9 -23.38 -10.31 12.64
N GLY A 10 -22.97 -9.33 11.85
CA GLY A 10 -22.33 -9.54 10.55
C GLY A 10 -21.05 -8.74 10.40
N TYR A 11 -20.34 -8.97 9.31
CA TYR A 11 -19.16 -8.18 8.97
C TYR A 11 -19.12 -7.82 7.50
N GLN A 12 -18.44 -6.72 7.18
CA GLN A 12 -18.13 -6.32 5.81
C GLN A 12 -16.69 -5.83 5.71
N VAL A 13 -15.88 -6.56 4.96
CA VAL A 13 -14.52 -6.17 4.63
C VAL A 13 -14.39 -6.01 3.11
N ARG A 14 -13.25 -5.49 2.64
CA ARG A 14 -13.03 -5.31 1.21
C ARG A 14 -13.11 -6.67 0.52
N PHE A 15 -14.03 -6.78 -0.41
CA PHE A 15 -14.32 -8.00 -1.17
C PHE A 15 -14.91 -9.18 -0.41
N ASP A 16 -15.48 -8.97 0.78
CA ASP A 16 -16.19 -10.02 1.52
C ASP A 16 -17.26 -9.40 2.43
N ASP A 17 -18.52 -9.76 2.21
CA ASP A 17 -19.68 -9.22 2.90
C ASP A 17 -20.53 -10.36 3.46
N CYS A 18 -20.55 -10.49 4.78
CA CYS A 18 -21.35 -11.44 5.51
C CYS A 18 -22.38 -10.67 6.34
N THR A 19 -23.29 -9.99 5.63
CA THR A 19 -24.44 -9.30 6.23
C THR A 19 -25.74 -9.64 5.52
N THR A 20 -26.82 -9.59 6.28
CA THR A 20 -28.20 -9.74 5.81
C THR A 20 -29.06 -8.55 6.28
N LYS A 21 -30.32 -8.50 5.86
CA LYS A 21 -31.29 -7.50 6.33
C LYS A 21 -31.56 -7.57 7.83
N ASP A 22 -31.25 -8.71 8.46
CA ASP A 22 -31.43 -8.94 9.90
C ASP A 22 -30.21 -8.50 10.72
N THR A 23 -29.15 -8.00 10.06
CA THR A 23 -27.93 -7.54 10.73
C THR A 23 -28.18 -6.27 11.52
N VAL A 24 -27.96 -6.36 12.84
CA VAL A 24 -28.10 -5.23 13.77
C VAL A 24 -26.74 -4.63 14.10
N ILE A 25 -25.72 -5.48 14.26
CA ILE A 25 -24.35 -5.05 14.55
C ILE A 25 -23.46 -5.46 13.40
N LYS A 26 -22.89 -4.45 12.73
CA LYS A 26 -22.04 -4.65 11.56
C LYS A 26 -20.61 -4.24 11.89
N TYR A 27 -19.69 -5.20 11.86
CA TYR A 27 -18.26 -4.95 11.93
C TYR A 27 -17.74 -4.67 10.53
N MET A 28 -17.10 -3.54 10.30
CA MET A 28 -16.58 -3.25 8.96
C MET A 28 -15.23 -2.57 9.01
N THR A 29 -14.46 -2.72 7.93
CA THR A 29 -13.24 -1.92 7.77
C THR A 29 -13.59 -0.46 7.49
N ASP A 30 -12.71 0.45 7.89
CA ASP A 30 -12.80 1.89 7.64
C ASP A 30 -13.09 2.24 6.16
N GLY A 31 -12.44 1.57 5.22
CA GLY A 31 -12.69 1.75 3.77
C GLY A 31 -14.06 1.25 3.29
N CYS A 32 -14.70 0.31 4.00
CA CYS A 32 -16.10 -0.04 3.72
C CYS A 32 -17.04 1.05 4.23
N MET A 33 -16.79 1.59 5.42
CA MET A 33 -17.57 2.70 5.97
C MET A 33 -17.52 3.94 5.07
N LEU A 34 -16.35 4.28 4.50
CA LEU A 34 -16.25 5.37 3.53
C LEU A 34 -17.12 5.16 2.29
N ARG A 35 -17.24 3.91 1.81
CA ARG A 35 -18.12 3.58 0.68
C ARG A 35 -19.59 3.69 1.04
N GLU A 36 -19.96 3.39 2.28
CA GLU A 36 -21.33 3.61 2.73
C GLU A 36 -21.66 5.10 2.88
N ILE A 37 -20.72 5.94 3.33
CA ILE A 37 -20.90 7.40 3.32
C ILE A 37 -21.03 7.94 1.89
N LEU A 38 -20.33 7.35 0.91
CA LEU A 38 -20.49 7.70 -0.50
C LEU A 38 -21.91 7.42 -1.01
N ALA A 39 -22.50 6.28 -0.62
CA ALA A 39 -23.86 5.91 -1.01
C ALA A 39 -24.94 6.66 -0.20
N ASP A 40 -24.68 6.90 1.08
CA ASP A 40 -25.56 7.59 2.03
C ASP A 40 -24.74 8.57 2.90
N PRO A 41 -24.54 9.81 2.43
CA PRO A 41 -23.77 10.83 3.15
C PRO A 41 -24.33 11.19 4.54
N ASN A 42 -25.61 10.91 4.77
CA ASN A 42 -26.28 11.19 6.04
C ASN A 42 -26.27 9.99 6.99
N LEU A 43 -25.73 8.83 6.58
CA LEU A 43 -25.66 7.61 7.38
C LEU A 43 -27.00 7.22 8.00
N THR A 44 -28.09 7.33 7.24
CA THR A 44 -29.47 7.11 7.68
C THR A 44 -29.71 5.70 8.21
N GLN A 45 -28.92 4.71 7.75
CA GLN A 45 -28.98 3.32 8.20
C GLN A 45 -28.37 3.10 9.60
N TYR A 46 -27.59 4.04 10.13
CA TYR A 46 -26.85 3.87 11.38
C TYR A 46 -27.32 4.85 12.44
N SER A 47 -27.65 4.35 13.63
CA SER A 47 -27.91 5.19 14.80
C SER A 47 -26.64 5.51 15.59
N VAL A 48 -25.66 4.60 15.58
CA VAL A 48 -24.37 4.71 16.27
C VAL A 48 -23.26 4.24 15.34
N VAL A 49 -22.18 5.02 15.27
CA VAL A 49 -20.93 4.64 14.61
C VAL A 49 -19.83 4.57 15.65
N ILE A 50 -19.09 3.46 15.67
CA ILE A 50 -17.93 3.26 16.55
C ILE A 50 -16.70 3.16 15.66
N LEU A 51 -15.78 4.12 15.79
CA LEU A 51 -14.45 4.05 15.20
C LEU A 51 -13.52 3.41 16.22
N ASP A 52 -13.17 2.14 15.99
CA ASP A 52 -12.24 1.40 16.85
C ASP A 52 -10.79 1.55 16.39
N GLU A 53 -9.84 1.27 17.28
CA GLU A 53 -8.40 1.28 16.99
C GLU A 53 -7.91 2.61 16.36
N ALA A 54 -8.54 3.75 16.70
CA ALA A 54 -8.27 5.05 16.07
C ALA A 54 -6.82 5.55 16.25
N HIS A 55 -6.05 4.92 17.13
CA HIS A 55 -4.62 5.17 17.32
C HIS A 55 -3.73 4.61 16.21
N GLU A 56 -4.22 3.69 15.37
CA GLU A 56 -3.48 3.26 14.18
C GLU A 56 -3.37 4.39 13.14
N ARG A 57 -4.24 5.42 13.23
CA ARG A 57 -4.22 6.63 12.41
C ARG A 57 -4.10 6.31 10.91
N SER A 58 -4.91 5.34 10.46
CA SER A 58 -5.02 4.97 9.06
C SER A 58 -5.59 6.14 8.24
N LEU A 59 -5.25 6.16 6.95
CA LEU A 59 -5.68 7.20 6.03
C LEU A 59 -7.23 7.30 5.99
N ASN A 60 -7.91 6.15 5.92
CA ASN A 60 -9.37 6.12 5.87
C ASN A 60 -9.99 6.59 7.20
N THR A 61 -9.43 6.19 8.34
CA THR A 61 -9.93 6.58 9.67
C THR A 61 -9.86 8.08 9.88
N ASP A 62 -8.75 8.72 9.52
CA ASP A 62 -8.60 10.18 9.64
C ASP A 62 -9.61 10.94 8.76
N VAL A 63 -9.89 10.43 7.56
CA VAL A 63 -10.91 10.98 6.67
C VAL A 63 -12.32 10.79 7.24
N LEU A 64 -12.61 9.61 7.79
CA LEU A 64 -13.86 9.33 8.48
C LEU A 64 -14.08 10.28 9.66
N ILE A 65 -13.05 10.53 10.46
CA ILE A 65 -13.10 11.48 11.59
C ILE A 65 -13.53 12.87 11.10
N GLY A 66 -12.92 13.37 10.02
CA GLY A 66 -13.28 14.67 9.43
C GLY A 66 -14.70 14.70 8.83
N LEU A 67 -15.11 13.63 8.14
CA LEU A 67 -16.46 13.51 7.57
C LEU A 67 -17.52 13.45 8.66
N LEU A 68 -17.32 12.64 9.70
CA LEU A 68 -18.24 12.53 10.84
C LEU A 68 -18.36 13.85 11.59
N LYS A 69 -17.27 14.61 11.78
CA LYS A 69 -17.34 15.96 12.36
C LYS A 69 -18.23 16.88 11.51
N LYS A 70 -18.09 16.84 10.18
CA LYS A 70 -18.93 17.62 9.27
C LYS A 70 -20.39 17.19 9.35
N THR A 71 -20.68 15.88 9.39
CA THR A 71 -22.04 15.34 9.52
C THR A 71 -22.68 15.68 10.87
N LEU A 72 -21.92 15.70 11.96
CA LEU A 72 -22.40 16.10 13.28
C LEU A 72 -22.61 17.62 13.41
N SER A 73 -21.77 18.42 12.75
CA SER A 73 -21.83 19.90 12.83
C SER A 73 -22.83 20.51 11.84
N GLY A 74 -23.05 19.86 10.69
CA GLY A 74 -24.02 20.29 9.69
C GLY A 74 -25.44 19.99 10.17
N GLY A 75 -26.31 21.01 10.22
CA GLY A 75 -27.70 20.94 10.69
C GLY A 75 -28.63 19.93 9.98
N ASN A 76 -28.13 19.02 9.15
CA ASN A 76 -28.85 17.91 8.53
C ASN A 76 -29.45 16.90 9.54
N SER A 77 -29.23 17.11 10.84
CA SER A 77 -29.98 16.47 11.92
C SER A 77 -31.51 16.58 11.78
N HIS A 78 -32.03 17.55 11.02
CA HIS A 78 -33.47 17.76 10.81
C HIS A 78 -34.18 16.65 10.02
N HIS A 79 -33.45 15.78 9.31
CA HIS A 79 -34.04 14.68 8.53
C HIS A 79 -33.90 13.30 9.17
N ARG A 80 -33.37 13.22 10.41
CA ARG A 80 -33.17 11.95 11.09
C ARG A 80 -34.23 11.74 12.17
N SER A 81 -34.79 10.54 12.23
CA SER A 81 -35.69 10.12 13.31
C SER A 81 -34.98 10.04 14.67
N ALA A 82 -33.66 9.81 14.67
CA ALA A 82 -32.80 9.80 15.85
C ALA A 82 -31.43 10.44 15.57
N PRO A 83 -30.85 11.16 16.54
CA PRO A 83 -29.53 11.77 16.39
C PRO A 83 -28.45 10.70 16.24
N LEU A 84 -27.53 10.89 15.28
CA LEU A 84 -26.36 10.04 15.09
C LEU A 84 -25.42 10.19 16.29
N LYS A 85 -24.97 9.08 16.86
CA LYS A 85 -23.93 9.07 17.89
C LYS A 85 -22.64 8.53 17.32
N VAL A 86 -21.51 9.14 17.68
CA VAL A 86 -20.18 8.69 17.29
C VAL A 86 -19.38 8.38 18.56
N VAL A 87 -18.74 7.22 18.58
CA VAL A 87 -17.80 6.80 19.63
C VAL A 87 -16.45 6.55 18.98
N ILE A 88 -15.39 7.14 19.52
CA ILE A 88 -14.02 6.93 19.05
C ILE A 88 -13.29 6.17 20.15
N MET A 89 -12.84 4.96 19.85
CA MET A 89 -12.08 4.12 20.74
C MET A 89 -10.61 4.17 20.33
N SER A 90 -9.74 4.37 21.33
CA SER A 90 -8.30 4.46 21.16
C SER A 90 -7.59 3.83 22.35
N ALA A 91 -6.49 3.15 22.12
CA ALA A 91 -5.63 2.59 23.16
C ALA A 91 -4.58 3.61 23.66
N THR A 92 -4.38 4.73 22.96
CA THR A 92 -3.35 5.73 23.28
C THR A 92 -3.94 6.99 23.92
N LEU A 93 -3.07 7.74 24.60
CA LEU A 93 -3.42 8.91 25.41
C LEU A 93 -3.71 10.19 24.62
N GLU A 94 -3.67 10.18 23.27
CA GLU A 94 -4.00 11.35 22.42
C GLU A 94 -5.50 11.75 22.44
N THR A 95 -6.22 11.33 23.48
CA THR A 95 -7.64 11.61 23.74
C THR A 95 -7.95 13.11 23.84
N GLU A 96 -7.02 13.93 24.32
CA GLU A 96 -7.21 15.39 24.44
C GLU A 96 -7.36 16.05 23.06
N LYS A 97 -6.54 15.64 22.09
CA LYS A 97 -6.58 16.16 20.72
C LYS A 97 -7.88 15.80 20.03
N LEU A 98 -8.32 14.54 20.17
CA LEU A 98 -9.61 14.07 19.66
C LEU A 98 -10.77 14.79 20.34
N SER A 99 -10.71 14.97 21.66
CA SER A 99 -11.72 15.71 22.43
C SER A 99 -11.85 17.13 21.92
N ALA A 100 -10.73 17.86 21.82
CA ALA A 100 -10.70 19.24 21.29
C ALA A 100 -11.22 19.31 19.85
N PHE A 101 -10.85 18.35 19.01
CA PHE A 101 -11.31 18.29 17.61
C PHE A 101 -12.84 18.17 17.50
N PHE A 102 -13.48 17.43 18.41
CA PHE A 102 -14.95 17.28 18.49
C PHE A 102 -15.61 18.27 19.46
N GLY A 103 -15.00 19.42 19.72
CA GLY A 103 -15.62 20.48 20.53
C GLY A 103 -15.60 20.17 22.03
N ASN A 104 -14.49 19.61 22.51
CA ASN A 104 -14.28 19.16 23.90
C ASN A 104 -15.27 18.07 24.34
N CYS A 105 -15.44 17.04 23.50
CA CYS A 105 -16.34 15.93 23.82
C CYS A 105 -15.86 15.14 25.06
N PRO A 106 -16.77 14.54 25.85
CA PRO A 106 -16.40 13.78 27.04
C PRO A 106 -15.45 12.62 26.73
N VAL A 107 -14.42 12.47 27.57
CA VAL A 107 -13.45 11.37 27.48
C VAL A 107 -13.74 10.37 28.60
N PHE A 108 -13.92 9.10 28.23
CA PHE A 108 -14.11 8.01 29.18
C PHE A 108 -12.89 7.10 29.17
N THR A 109 -12.13 7.09 30.26
CA THR A 109 -10.95 6.24 30.41
C THR A 109 -11.33 4.95 31.14
N ILE A 110 -11.16 3.81 30.48
CA ILE A 110 -11.30 2.50 31.11
C ILE A 110 -9.94 2.16 31.75
N PRO A 111 -9.85 2.00 33.08
CA PRO A 111 -8.58 1.66 33.72
C PRO A 111 -8.09 0.29 33.23
N GLY A 112 -6.87 0.26 32.68
CA GLY A 112 -6.25 -0.96 32.19
C GLY A 112 -6.04 -1.98 33.31
N ARG A 113 -6.30 -3.25 33.03
CA ARG A 113 -5.99 -4.39 33.91
C ARG A 113 -4.62 -5.00 33.59
N THR A 114 -3.62 -4.16 33.31
CA THR A 114 -2.28 -4.64 32.95
C THR A 114 -1.44 -4.85 34.21
N PHE A 115 -0.81 -6.01 34.30
CA PHE A 115 0.21 -6.32 35.30
C PHE A 115 1.50 -5.54 35.00
N PRO A 116 2.34 -5.28 36.01
CA PRO A 116 3.59 -4.55 35.82
C PRO A 116 4.53 -5.30 34.86
N VAL A 117 5.16 -4.55 33.95
CA VAL A 117 6.16 -5.05 33.00
C VAL A 117 7.50 -4.38 33.31
N THR A 118 8.54 -5.18 33.58
CA THR A 118 9.89 -4.62 33.78
C THR A 118 10.58 -4.47 32.43
N GLU A 119 11.11 -3.28 32.16
CA GLU A 119 11.74 -2.97 30.88
C GLU A 119 13.27 -2.96 31.00
N ARG A 120 13.95 -3.56 30.04
CA ARG A 120 15.42 -3.57 29.93
C ARG A 120 15.84 -3.08 28.55
N PHE A 121 16.72 -2.09 28.53
CA PHE A 121 17.35 -1.56 27.32
C PHE A 121 18.73 -2.17 27.15
N PHE A 122 19.06 -2.61 25.94
CA PHE A 122 20.39 -3.07 25.56
C PHE A 122 21.05 -2.10 24.59
N ASN A 123 22.38 -2.11 24.47
CA ASN A 123 23.08 -1.29 23.48
C ASN A 123 23.63 -2.17 22.35
N LEU A 124 22.76 -2.97 21.73
CA LEU A 124 23.15 -3.95 20.71
C LEU A 124 22.98 -3.44 19.27
N ILE A 125 22.14 -2.42 19.09
CA ILE A 125 21.84 -1.83 17.78
C ILE A 125 21.84 -0.31 17.84
N GLY A 126 22.34 0.31 16.76
CA GLY A 126 22.29 1.75 16.54
C GLY A 126 21.37 2.15 15.37
N PRO A 127 21.25 3.46 15.08
CA PRO A 127 20.37 3.98 14.02
C PRO A 127 20.69 3.48 12.61
N ASN A 128 21.94 3.09 12.37
CA ASN A 128 22.45 2.68 11.06
C ASN A 128 22.28 1.17 10.79
N ASP A 129 21.83 0.40 11.78
CA ASP A 129 21.72 -1.07 11.65
C ASP A 129 20.39 -1.54 11.04
N LYS A 130 19.54 -0.62 10.56
CA LYS A 130 18.20 -0.89 10.00
C LYS A 130 18.21 -1.92 8.86
N ASP A 131 19.25 -1.89 8.02
CA ASP A 131 19.40 -2.78 6.86
C ASP A 131 20.31 -3.98 7.14
N SER A 132 20.77 -4.13 8.38
CA SER A 132 21.81 -5.10 8.72
C SER A 132 21.22 -6.41 9.19
N SER A 133 21.70 -7.53 8.64
CA SER A 133 21.40 -8.86 9.19
C SER A 133 21.84 -9.04 10.65
N VAL A 134 22.61 -8.08 11.20
CA VAL A 134 23.11 -8.08 12.58
C VAL A 134 21.97 -7.97 13.59
N TYR A 135 20.99 -7.09 13.42
CA TYR A 135 19.95 -6.95 14.44
C TYR A 135 19.09 -8.21 14.57
N VAL A 136 18.80 -8.92 13.47
CA VAL A 136 18.09 -10.21 13.51
C VAL A 136 18.86 -11.23 14.36
N LYS A 137 20.19 -11.28 14.23
CA LYS A 137 21.03 -12.18 15.04
C LYS A 137 20.99 -11.81 16.53
N GLU A 138 21.04 -10.52 16.84
CA GLU A 138 20.96 -10.03 18.23
C GLU A 138 19.58 -10.28 18.85
N VAL A 139 18.49 -10.09 18.10
CA VAL A 139 17.14 -10.47 18.53
C VAL A 139 17.05 -11.96 18.87
N VAL A 140 17.58 -12.83 17.98
CA VAL A 140 17.62 -14.29 18.22
C VAL A 140 18.43 -14.61 19.48
N LYS A 141 19.57 -13.95 19.67
CA LYS A 141 20.42 -14.15 20.85
C LYS A 141 19.69 -13.78 22.14
N VAL A 142 19.00 -12.64 22.17
CA VAL A 142 18.22 -12.20 23.34
C VAL A 142 17.03 -13.12 23.59
N ALA A 143 16.33 -13.57 22.54
CA ALA A 143 15.23 -14.52 22.70
C ALA A 143 15.70 -15.87 23.28
N LEU A 144 16.88 -16.35 22.91
CA LEU A 144 17.49 -17.55 23.50
C LEU A 144 17.95 -17.32 24.93
N ASP A 145 18.55 -16.17 25.24
CA ASP A 145 18.92 -15.79 26.62
C ASP A 145 17.69 -15.77 27.55
N VAL A 146 16.56 -15.26 27.06
CA VAL A 146 15.28 -15.31 27.77
C VAL A 146 14.81 -16.77 27.93
N HIS A 147 14.91 -17.59 26.89
CA HIS A 147 14.54 -19.00 26.96
C HIS A 147 15.33 -19.77 28.02
N THR A 148 16.65 -19.55 28.10
CA THR A 148 17.54 -20.28 29.02
C THR A 148 17.47 -19.75 30.45
N ASN A 149 17.35 -18.43 30.65
CA ASN A 149 17.56 -17.82 31.97
C ASN A 149 16.28 -17.37 32.68
N GLU A 150 15.17 -17.16 31.97
CA GLU A 150 13.91 -16.69 32.57
C GLU A 150 12.96 -17.85 32.91
N ALA A 151 12.11 -17.64 33.91
CA ALA A 151 11.10 -18.62 34.35
C ALA A 151 10.00 -18.87 33.29
N SER A 152 9.14 -19.87 33.49
CA SER A 152 8.06 -20.23 32.57
C SER A 152 7.19 -19.04 32.13
N GLY A 153 6.82 -19.04 30.85
CA GLY A 153 6.09 -17.99 30.15
C GLY A 153 6.52 -17.87 28.69
N ASP A 154 5.57 -17.56 27.81
CA ASP A 154 5.84 -17.51 26.36
C ASP A 154 6.54 -16.22 25.95
N ILE A 155 7.27 -16.29 24.83
CA ILE A 155 8.07 -15.21 24.26
C ILE A 155 7.37 -14.66 23.02
N LEU A 156 7.26 -13.34 22.92
CA LEU A 156 6.83 -12.63 21.72
C LEU A 156 7.98 -11.76 21.20
N VAL A 157 8.42 -12.02 19.99
CA VAL A 157 9.52 -11.32 19.32
C VAL A 157 8.95 -10.44 18.21
N PHE A 158 9.35 -9.17 18.15
CA PHE A 158 8.95 -8.27 17.07
C PHE A 158 10.05 -8.09 16.02
N LEU A 159 9.75 -8.40 14.76
CA LEU A 159 10.58 -8.16 13.58
C LEU A 159 9.76 -7.48 12.46
N THR A 160 10.41 -7.05 11.38
CA THR A 160 9.78 -6.11 10.44
C THR A 160 9.10 -6.78 9.25
N GLY A 161 9.48 -8.02 8.88
CA GLY A 161 8.79 -8.72 7.79
C GLY A 161 9.18 -10.20 7.63
N GLN A 162 8.49 -10.85 6.68
CA GLN A 162 8.55 -12.30 6.45
C GLN A 162 9.96 -12.87 6.36
N SER A 163 10.82 -12.32 5.48
CA SER A 163 12.17 -12.87 5.27
C SER A 163 13.05 -12.83 6.53
N GLU A 164 12.89 -11.82 7.36
CA GLU A 164 13.61 -11.72 8.64
C GLU A 164 13.05 -12.69 9.67
N ILE A 165 11.72 -12.83 9.71
CA ILE A 165 11.02 -13.73 10.61
C ILE A 165 11.40 -15.18 10.32
N GLU A 166 11.34 -15.61 9.05
CA GLU A 166 11.70 -16.98 8.67
C GLU A 166 13.17 -17.28 9.02
N LYS A 167 14.08 -16.36 8.69
CA LYS A 167 15.49 -16.49 9.05
C LYS A 167 15.71 -16.55 10.57
N ALA A 168 14.99 -15.75 11.34
CA ALA A 168 15.07 -15.78 12.79
C ALA A 168 14.52 -17.10 13.37
N CYS A 169 13.42 -17.61 12.79
CA CYS A 169 12.86 -18.90 13.17
C CYS A 169 13.84 -20.05 12.91
N ASP A 170 14.45 -20.10 11.72
CA ASP A 170 15.46 -21.11 11.38
C ASP A 170 16.64 -21.05 12.35
N MET A 171 17.17 -19.85 12.62
CA MET A 171 18.27 -19.65 13.57
C MET A 171 17.90 -20.01 15.02
N LEU A 172 16.66 -19.74 15.44
CA LEU A 172 16.15 -20.14 16.75
C LEU A 172 16.05 -21.66 16.84
N PHE A 173 15.54 -22.30 15.79
CA PHE A 173 15.39 -23.75 15.72
C PHE A 173 16.75 -24.46 15.78
N GLU A 174 17.69 -24.09 14.91
CA GLU A 174 19.05 -24.66 14.88
C GLU A 174 19.75 -24.53 16.24
N LYS A 175 19.64 -23.36 16.87
CA LYS A 175 20.25 -23.14 18.18
C LYS A 175 19.51 -23.86 19.29
N ALA A 176 18.19 -23.98 19.23
CA ALA A 176 17.40 -24.71 20.22
C ALA A 176 17.71 -26.22 20.23
N GLU A 177 18.06 -26.81 19.08
CA GLU A 177 18.52 -28.21 19.00
C GLU A 177 19.85 -28.44 19.71
N SER A 178 20.68 -27.40 19.85
CA SER A 178 21.97 -27.48 20.53
C SER A 178 21.90 -27.30 22.05
N ILE A 179 20.73 -26.97 22.61
CA ILE A 179 20.54 -26.70 24.04
C ILE A 179 20.35 -28.02 24.79
N ASP A 180 21.18 -28.28 25.81
CA ASP A 180 20.91 -29.32 26.78
C ASP A 180 20.02 -28.76 27.90
N TYR A 181 18.72 -29.04 27.83
CA TYR A 181 17.71 -28.58 28.79
C TYR A 181 18.00 -28.98 30.25
N ARG A 182 18.90 -29.95 30.50
CA ARG A 182 19.28 -30.33 31.88
C ARG A 182 20.30 -29.38 32.50
N TYR A 183 21.13 -28.73 31.69
CA TYR A 183 22.26 -27.92 32.15
C TYR A 183 22.14 -26.45 31.74
N ASP A 184 21.64 -26.17 30.53
CA ASP A 184 21.63 -24.84 29.94
C ASP A 184 20.38 -24.03 30.30
N VAL A 185 19.29 -24.69 30.71
CA VAL A 185 18.02 -24.04 31.05
C VAL A 185 17.85 -23.99 32.57
N HIS A 186 17.69 -22.77 33.11
CA HIS A 186 17.58 -22.53 34.55
C HIS A 186 16.25 -23.04 35.12
N ASP A 187 15.15 -22.88 34.36
CA ASP A 187 13.83 -23.36 34.76
C ASP A 187 13.60 -24.80 34.27
N ARG A 188 13.68 -25.74 35.21
CA ARG A 188 13.50 -27.19 34.96
C ARG A 188 12.09 -27.59 34.55
N THR A 189 11.12 -26.68 34.61
CA THR A 189 9.78 -26.93 34.07
C THR A 189 9.72 -26.78 32.56
N VAL A 190 10.77 -26.23 31.93
CA VAL A 190 10.87 -26.05 30.49
C VAL A 190 11.78 -27.12 29.90
N GLU A 191 11.22 -27.93 29.00
CA GLU A 191 11.84 -29.07 28.34
C GLU A 191 11.95 -28.89 26.82
N GLY A 192 11.42 -27.78 26.28
CA GLY A 192 11.42 -27.54 24.85
C GLY A 192 11.07 -26.10 24.47
N LEU A 193 11.36 -25.75 23.22
CA LEU A 193 11.01 -24.48 22.58
C LEU A 193 10.20 -24.74 21.29
N LEU A 194 8.99 -24.21 21.24
CA LEU A 194 8.15 -24.21 20.03
C LEU A 194 8.25 -22.84 19.35
N VAL A 195 8.84 -22.79 18.16
CA VAL A 195 9.03 -21.55 17.39
C VAL A 195 7.95 -21.42 16.34
N LEU A 196 7.21 -20.31 16.33
CA LEU A 196 6.11 -20.05 15.39
C LEU A 196 6.25 -18.66 14.74
N PRO A 197 6.23 -18.55 13.40
CA PRO A 197 6.20 -17.26 12.72
C PRO A 197 4.79 -16.65 12.75
N LEU A 198 4.70 -15.32 12.63
CA LEU A 198 3.44 -14.60 12.44
C LEU A 198 3.63 -13.36 11.56
N TYR A 199 3.09 -13.39 10.35
CA TYR A 199 3.07 -12.26 9.43
C TYR A 199 1.83 -12.30 8.53
N GLY A 200 1.53 -11.17 7.85
CA GLY A 200 0.25 -10.96 7.15
C GLY A 200 -0.07 -12.02 6.09
N SER A 201 0.93 -12.39 5.28
CA SER A 201 0.79 -13.35 4.18
C SER A 201 0.67 -14.83 4.59
N MET A 202 0.70 -15.13 5.89
CA MET A 202 0.63 -16.50 6.40
C MET A 202 -0.77 -17.11 6.20
N PRO A 203 -0.90 -18.41 5.89
CA PRO A 203 -2.18 -19.11 5.84
C PRO A 203 -2.95 -19.08 7.17
N THR A 204 -4.28 -19.01 7.12
CA THR A 204 -5.14 -18.91 8.32
C THR A 204 -4.96 -20.08 9.29
N ASP A 205 -4.80 -21.31 8.80
CA ASP A 205 -4.63 -22.47 9.67
C ASP A 205 -3.33 -22.41 10.46
N GLN A 206 -2.28 -21.88 9.83
CA GLN A 206 -0.99 -21.62 10.46
C GLN A 206 -1.09 -20.44 11.47
N GLN A 207 -1.81 -19.37 11.12
CA GLN A 207 -2.12 -18.29 12.07
C GLN A 207 -3.01 -18.76 13.23
N ARG A 208 -3.78 -19.84 13.10
CA ARG A 208 -4.56 -20.39 14.22
C ARG A 208 -3.69 -21.10 15.25
N GLN A 209 -2.57 -21.68 14.82
CA GLN A 209 -1.67 -22.43 15.70
C GLN A 209 -1.06 -21.53 16.79
N ILE A 210 -0.82 -20.23 16.51
CA ILE A 210 -0.27 -19.31 17.51
C ILE A 210 -1.18 -19.09 18.73
N PHE A 211 -2.50 -19.28 18.58
CA PHE A 211 -3.47 -19.14 19.68
C PHE A 211 -3.60 -20.41 20.52
N GLN A 212 -3.09 -21.54 20.02
CA GLN A 212 -3.10 -22.78 20.78
C GLN A 212 -2.08 -22.70 21.93
N ALA A 213 -2.43 -23.33 23.05
CA ALA A 213 -1.49 -23.49 24.15
C ALA A 213 -0.37 -24.45 23.74
N PRO A 214 0.89 -24.18 24.09
CA PRO A 214 1.94 -25.15 23.87
C PRO A 214 1.71 -26.42 24.72
N PRO A 215 2.28 -27.57 24.33
CA PRO A 215 2.28 -28.76 25.17
C PRO A 215 2.93 -28.49 26.54
N ALA A 216 2.60 -29.33 27.53
CA ALA A 216 3.17 -29.21 28.87
C ALA A 216 4.70 -29.28 28.82
N GLY A 217 5.36 -28.37 29.54
CA GLY A 217 6.82 -28.26 29.56
C GLY A 217 7.44 -27.55 28.36
N ILE A 218 6.67 -27.16 27.34
CA ILE A 218 7.20 -26.47 26.16
C ILE A 218 6.90 -24.98 26.23
N ARG A 219 7.93 -24.16 26.03
CA ARG A 219 7.77 -22.70 25.88
C ARG A 219 7.45 -22.36 24.44
N LYS A 220 6.46 -21.50 24.20
CA LYS A 220 6.17 -20.97 22.85
C LYS A 220 6.94 -19.67 22.62
N CYS A 221 7.59 -19.56 21.47
CA CYS A 221 8.23 -18.35 20.97
C CYS A 221 7.58 -17.94 19.65
N VAL A 222 6.81 -16.86 19.67
CA VAL A 222 6.16 -16.31 18.49
C VAL A 222 7.00 -15.18 17.93
N VAL A 223 7.41 -15.29 16.67
CA VAL A 223 8.18 -14.26 15.96
C VAL A 223 7.26 -13.54 14.99
N ALA A 224 6.92 -12.28 15.30
CA ALA A 224 5.80 -11.57 14.69
C ALA A 224 6.16 -10.21 14.11
N THR A 225 5.35 -9.73 13.15
CA THR A 225 5.29 -8.32 12.78
C THR A 225 4.43 -7.52 13.77
N ASN A 226 4.17 -6.24 13.45
CA ASN A 226 3.25 -5.37 14.19
C ASN A 226 1.80 -5.91 14.32
N ILE A 227 1.43 -6.97 13.60
CA ILE A 227 0.11 -7.65 13.74
C ILE A 227 -0.13 -8.11 15.18
N ALA A 228 0.91 -8.51 15.91
CA ALA A 228 0.79 -8.90 17.32
C ALA A 228 0.69 -7.70 18.29
N ALA A 229 0.98 -6.48 17.82
CA ALA A 229 1.07 -5.28 18.65
C ALA A 229 -0.28 -4.58 18.85
N THR A 230 -1.22 -4.68 17.90
CA THR A 230 -2.55 -4.04 17.97
C THR A 230 -3.65 -5.11 17.90
N SER A 231 -3.77 -5.79 16.77
CA SER A 231 -4.98 -6.52 16.37
C SER A 231 -5.21 -7.88 17.03
N LEU A 232 -4.21 -8.50 17.66
CA LEU A 232 -4.32 -9.88 18.19
C LEU A 232 -3.83 -10.04 19.63
N THR A 233 -4.52 -10.87 20.39
CA THR A 233 -4.17 -11.18 21.79
C THR A 233 -3.68 -12.62 21.89
N ILE A 234 -2.37 -12.82 22.06
CA ILE A 234 -1.79 -14.15 22.26
C ILE A 234 -1.74 -14.43 23.75
N ASN A 235 -2.46 -15.47 24.19
CA ASN A 235 -2.46 -15.90 25.59
C ASN A 235 -1.11 -16.55 25.94
N GLY A 236 -0.64 -16.33 27.17
CA GLY A 236 0.59 -16.95 27.70
C GLY A 236 1.86 -16.10 27.57
N ILE A 237 1.82 -15.01 26.79
CA ILE A 237 2.98 -14.13 26.60
C ILE A 237 3.35 -13.46 27.93
N ARG A 238 4.59 -13.70 28.36
CA ARG A 238 5.20 -13.08 29.55
C ARG A 238 6.46 -12.28 29.22
N TYR A 239 7.12 -12.61 28.12
CA TYR A 239 8.35 -11.97 27.69
C TYR A 239 8.18 -11.37 26.30
N VAL A 240 8.61 -10.12 26.13
CA VAL A 240 8.62 -9.44 24.84
C VAL A 240 10.06 -9.10 24.48
N VAL A 241 10.47 -9.43 23.26
CA VAL A 241 11.75 -8.97 22.67
C VAL A 241 11.42 -8.00 21.55
N ASP A 242 11.78 -6.73 21.73
CA ASP A 242 11.44 -5.64 20.81
C ASP A 242 12.66 -5.17 20.03
N SER A 243 12.60 -5.32 18.71
CA SER A 243 13.61 -4.82 17.77
C SER A 243 13.62 -3.30 17.60
N GLY A 244 12.51 -2.62 17.90
CA GLY A 244 12.40 -1.17 17.75
C GLY A 244 12.12 -0.68 16.33
N PHE A 245 11.83 -1.59 15.39
CA PHE A 245 11.55 -1.25 13.99
C PHE A 245 10.20 -1.78 13.49
N VAL A 246 9.73 -1.19 12.40
CA VAL A 246 8.50 -1.57 11.68
C VAL A 246 8.65 -1.21 10.20
N LYS A 247 7.99 -1.97 9.31
CA LYS A 247 7.81 -1.57 7.91
C LYS A 247 6.59 -0.67 7.79
N GLN A 248 6.78 0.53 7.26
CA GLN A 248 5.72 1.51 7.04
C GLN A 248 5.71 1.96 5.58
N LEU A 249 4.52 2.28 5.08
CA LEU A 249 4.34 2.83 3.74
C LEU A 249 4.59 4.34 3.77
N ASN A 250 5.57 4.80 3.00
CA ASN A 250 5.97 6.20 2.88
C ASN A 250 5.92 6.65 1.41
N HIS A 251 5.33 7.81 1.16
CA HIS A 251 5.25 8.42 -0.15
C HIS A 251 6.54 9.18 -0.44
N ASN A 252 7.24 8.78 -1.50
CA ASN A 252 8.43 9.49 -1.91
C ASN A 252 8.09 10.53 -2.97
N SER A 253 8.05 11.81 -2.57
CA SER A 253 7.72 12.92 -3.46
C SER A 253 8.63 13.05 -4.69
N ARG A 254 9.86 12.51 -4.66
CA ARG A 254 10.80 12.57 -5.79
C ARG A 254 10.50 11.54 -6.87
N VAL A 255 9.93 10.41 -6.47
CA VAL A 255 9.60 9.29 -7.37
C VAL A 255 8.09 9.27 -7.65
N GLY A 256 7.29 10.01 -6.87
CA GLY A 256 5.84 10.11 -7.02
C GLY A 256 5.08 8.84 -6.63
N LEU A 257 5.72 7.94 -5.89
CA LEU A 257 5.19 6.60 -5.55
C LEU A 257 5.37 6.29 -4.07
N ASP A 258 4.48 5.44 -3.57
CA ASP A 258 4.53 4.90 -2.22
C ASP A 258 5.55 3.76 -2.15
N ILE A 259 6.35 3.74 -1.08
CA ILE A 259 7.44 2.80 -0.86
C ILE A 259 7.31 2.23 0.56
N LEU A 260 7.50 0.92 0.70
CA LEU A 260 7.61 0.26 2.00
C LEU A 260 9.05 0.38 2.54
N GLU A 261 9.22 1.14 3.61
CA GLU A 261 10.51 1.39 4.26
C GLU A 261 10.53 0.89 5.70
N VAL A 262 11.71 0.47 6.17
CA VAL A 262 11.92 0.09 7.57
C VAL A 262 12.29 1.34 8.37
N VAL A 263 11.46 1.67 9.35
CA VAL A 263 11.62 2.86 10.20
C VAL A 263 11.58 2.50 11.68
N PRO A 264 12.17 3.32 12.57
CA PRO A 264 11.99 3.17 14.01
C PRO A 264 10.52 3.32 14.39
N ILE A 265 10.09 2.55 15.38
CA ILE A 265 8.74 2.70 15.96
C ILE A 265 8.63 3.97 16.81
N SER A 266 7.41 4.40 17.08
CA SER A 266 7.16 5.43 18.09
C SER A 266 7.27 4.86 19.52
N LYS A 267 7.50 5.73 20.49
CA LYS A 267 7.51 5.35 21.92
C LYS A 267 6.16 4.77 22.33
N SER A 268 5.06 5.32 21.82
CA SER A 268 3.71 4.81 22.06
C SER A 268 3.53 3.36 21.55
N GLU A 269 3.98 3.05 20.32
CA GLU A 269 3.95 1.70 19.76
C GLU A 269 4.81 0.73 20.58
N ALA A 270 5.98 1.18 21.00
CA ALA A 270 6.87 0.37 21.79
C ALA A 270 6.29 0.06 23.18
N GLN A 271 5.56 1.01 23.78
CA GLN A 271 4.83 0.77 25.03
C GLN A 271 3.69 -0.22 24.83
N GLN A 272 2.99 -0.17 23.68
CA GLN A 272 1.99 -1.17 23.33
C GLN A 272 2.61 -2.57 23.17
N ARG A 273 3.78 -2.67 22.52
CA ARG A 273 4.55 -3.93 22.40
C ARG A 273 4.91 -4.46 23.78
N ALA A 274 5.47 -3.62 24.66
CA ALA A 274 5.81 -3.99 26.03
C ALA A 274 4.58 -4.44 26.83
N GLY A 275 3.45 -3.75 26.66
CA GLY A 275 2.18 -4.08 27.31
C GLY A 275 1.63 -5.47 26.97
N ARG A 276 2.07 -6.10 25.87
CA ARG A 276 1.69 -7.49 25.52
C ARG A 276 2.21 -8.50 26.54
N ALA A 277 3.33 -8.21 27.21
CA ALA A 277 3.88 -9.04 28.30
C ALA A 277 3.06 -8.95 29.61
N GLY A 278 2.28 -7.89 29.79
CA GLY A 278 1.58 -7.57 31.05
C GLY A 278 0.11 -7.96 31.07
N ARG A 279 -0.38 -8.77 30.12
CA ARG A 279 -1.82 -9.06 29.98
C ARG A 279 -2.35 -10.12 30.92
N THR A 280 -1.57 -11.18 31.15
CA THR A 280 -1.97 -12.32 31.98
C THR A 280 -1.29 -12.32 33.34
N CYS A 281 -0.04 -11.87 33.41
CA CYS A 281 0.75 -11.81 34.64
C CYS A 281 1.87 -10.76 34.50
N ALA A 282 2.65 -10.57 35.57
CA ALA A 282 3.82 -9.71 35.53
C ALA A 282 4.87 -10.27 34.54
N GLY A 283 5.31 -9.40 33.63
CA GLY A 283 6.15 -9.76 32.49
C GLY A 283 7.43 -8.92 32.38
N LYS A 284 8.22 -9.20 31.35
CA LYS A 284 9.43 -8.42 31.04
C LYS A 284 9.48 -8.04 29.56
N CYS A 285 9.97 -6.85 29.27
CA CYS A 285 10.23 -6.38 27.92
C CYS A 285 11.74 -6.11 27.75
N PHE A 286 12.31 -6.73 26.71
CA PHE A 286 13.71 -6.68 26.35
C PHE A 286 13.84 -5.89 25.05
N ARG A 287 14.25 -4.62 25.18
CA ARG A 287 14.43 -3.68 24.07
C ARG A 287 15.89 -3.74 23.63
N ILE A 288 16.16 -4.22 22.42
CA ILE A 288 17.56 -4.44 21.98
C ILE A 288 18.33 -3.14 21.66
N TYR A 289 17.64 -2.01 21.63
CA TYR A 289 18.17 -0.67 21.40
C TYR A 289 18.38 0.11 22.70
N SER A 290 19.29 1.09 22.64
CA SER A 290 19.72 1.85 23.81
C SER A 290 18.66 2.86 24.26
N LYS A 291 18.79 3.32 25.51
CA LYS A 291 17.96 4.42 26.02
C LYS A 291 18.21 5.73 25.26
N GLU A 292 19.42 5.95 24.78
CA GLU A 292 19.73 7.11 23.92
C GLU A 292 18.97 7.03 22.59
N PHE A 293 18.89 5.86 21.96
CA PHE A 293 18.09 5.66 20.75
C PHE A 293 16.60 5.91 21.00
N TRP A 294 16.08 5.43 22.13
CA TRP A 294 14.73 5.71 22.59
C TRP A 294 14.45 7.21 22.71
N ASP A 295 15.34 7.96 23.36
CA ASP A 295 15.11 9.38 23.65
C ASP A 295 15.32 10.28 22.42
N THR A 296 16.25 9.93 21.53
CA THR A 296 16.68 10.80 20.41
C THR A 296 16.08 10.43 19.06
N CYS A 297 15.84 9.14 18.80
CA CYS A 297 15.50 8.63 17.46
C CYS A 297 14.03 8.21 17.33
N MET A 298 13.35 7.87 18.44
CA MET A 298 11.95 7.45 18.42
C MET A 298 11.02 8.63 18.68
N PRO A 299 10.05 8.90 17.78
CA PRO A 299 9.04 9.93 18.02
C PRO A 299 8.09 9.48 19.14
N GLU A 300 7.45 10.43 19.83
CA GLU A 300 6.50 10.12 20.90
C GLU A 300 5.31 9.31 20.37
N TYR A 301 4.75 9.77 19.25
CA TYR A 301 3.59 9.18 18.59
C TYR A 301 3.89 8.85 17.14
N THR A 302 3.13 7.91 16.59
CA THR A 302 3.24 7.53 15.18
C THR A 302 2.68 8.66 14.32
N ILE A 303 3.46 9.10 13.32
CA ILE A 303 3.00 10.07 12.31
C ILE A 303 1.78 9.45 11.60
N PRO A 304 0.67 10.17 11.41
CA PRO A 304 -0.53 9.59 10.80
C PRO A 304 -0.32 9.26 9.32
N GLU A 305 -1.03 8.26 8.82
CA GLU A 305 -0.85 7.79 7.44
C GLU A 305 -1.14 8.89 6.41
N ILE A 306 -2.10 9.78 6.71
CA ILE A 306 -2.46 10.92 5.85
C ILE A 306 -1.28 11.85 5.53
N GLN A 307 -0.28 11.95 6.42
CA GLN A 307 0.90 12.80 6.21
C GLN A 307 2.03 12.09 5.45
N ARG A 308 1.92 10.78 5.22
CA ARG A 308 2.99 9.95 4.64
C ARG A 308 2.57 9.10 3.46
N SER A 309 1.31 9.05 3.03
CA SER A 309 0.86 8.22 1.89
C SER A 309 0.21 9.04 0.78
N SER A 310 0.02 8.42 -0.39
CA SER A 310 -0.70 9.03 -1.50
C SER A 310 -2.17 9.31 -1.17
N LEU A 311 -2.61 10.56 -1.37
CA LEU A 311 -3.95 11.02 -1.06
C LEU A 311 -4.96 10.84 -2.22
N THR A 312 -4.52 10.31 -3.36
CA THR A 312 -5.28 10.33 -4.63
C THR A 312 -6.65 9.67 -4.52
N SER A 313 -6.74 8.48 -3.91
CA SER A 313 -8.01 7.76 -3.73
C SER A 313 -8.96 8.48 -2.76
N VAL A 314 -8.42 9.06 -1.68
CA VAL A 314 -9.19 9.78 -0.67
C VAL A 314 -9.71 11.09 -1.20
N ILE A 315 -8.89 11.85 -1.93
CA ILE A 315 -9.33 13.13 -2.50
C ILE A 315 -10.43 12.92 -3.54
N LEU A 316 -10.36 11.84 -4.34
CA LEU A 316 -11.47 11.48 -5.22
C LEU A 316 -12.75 11.22 -4.42
N THR A 317 -12.65 10.46 -3.33
CA THR A 317 -13.77 10.17 -2.43
C THR A 317 -14.37 11.46 -1.85
N LEU A 318 -13.54 12.36 -1.31
CA LEU A 318 -13.96 13.65 -0.76
C LEU A 318 -14.67 14.52 -1.83
N LYS A 319 -14.10 14.61 -3.04
CA LYS A 319 -14.70 15.36 -4.15
C LYS A 319 -16.04 14.76 -4.57
N CYS A 320 -16.17 13.43 -4.60
CA CYS A 320 -17.44 12.74 -4.88
C CYS A 320 -18.50 13.00 -3.79
N LEU A 321 -18.09 13.18 -2.54
CA LEU A 321 -18.95 13.59 -1.42
C LEU A 321 -19.32 15.09 -1.42
N GLY A 322 -18.91 15.85 -2.45
CA GLY A 322 -19.18 17.28 -2.56
C GLY A 322 -18.27 18.16 -1.69
N VAL A 323 -17.15 17.62 -1.19
CA VAL A 323 -16.10 18.42 -0.56
C VAL A 323 -15.21 19.00 -1.67
N HIS A 324 -15.53 20.20 -2.12
CA HIS A 324 -14.76 20.87 -3.18
C HIS A 324 -13.43 21.42 -2.68
N ASP A 325 -13.44 22.11 -1.53
CA ASP A 325 -12.24 22.58 -0.85
C ASP A 325 -11.65 21.46 0.02
N VAL A 326 -10.74 20.70 -0.60
CA VAL A 326 -10.00 19.63 0.05
C VAL A 326 -8.83 20.14 0.88
N ILE A 327 -8.42 21.40 0.73
CA ILE A 327 -7.31 21.99 1.50
C ILE A 327 -7.82 22.38 2.89
N ARG A 328 -8.96 23.07 2.96
CA ARG A 328 -9.58 23.50 4.22
C ARG A 328 -10.52 22.45 4.84
N PHE A 329 -10.48 21.21 4.37
CA PHE A 329 -11.23 20.11 4.99
C PHE A 329 -10.77 19.92 6.45
N PRO A 330 -11.68 19.61 7.40
CA PRO A 330 -11.32 19.44 8.82
C PRO A 330 -10.54 18.14 9.04
N TYR A 331 -9.26 18.15 8.74
CA TYR A 331 -8.34 17.07 9.11
C TYR A 331 -8.01 17.14 10.61
N LEU A 332 -7.87 16.00 11.27
CA LEU A 332 -7.33 15.95 12.63
C LEU A 332 -5.85 16.39 12.65
N ASP A 333 -5.10 15.88 11.67
CA ASP A 333 -3.76 16.30 11.32
C ASP A 333 -3.72 16.61 9.82
N PRO A 334 -3.58 17.87 9.42
CA PRO A 334 -3.57 18.20 8.00
C PRO A 334 -2.34 17.61 7.31
N PRO A 335 -2.49 17.01 6.11
CA PRO A 335 -1.36 16.68 5.26
C PRO A 335 -0.73 17.95 4.69
N GLU A 336 0.53 17.86 4.26
CA GLU A 336 1.16 18.96 3.56
C GLU A 336 0.42 19.27 2.24
N GLU A 337 0.22 20.55 1.93
CA GLU A 337 -0.53 20.99 0.75
C GLU A 337 0.03 20.41 -0.56
N ARG A 338 1.36 20.24 -0.66
CA ARG A 338 2.00 19.61 -1.82
C ARG A 338 1.45 18.21 -2.13
N PHE A 339 1.08 17.43 -1.12
CA PHE A 339 0.52 16.09 -1.31
C PHE A 339 -0.92 16.16 -1.84
N ILE A 340 -1.71 17.11 -1.32
CA ILE A 340 -3.07 17.38 -1.81
C ILE A 340 -3.03 17.80 -3.29
N LEU A 341 -2.14 18.74 -3.63
CA LEU A 341 -1.96 19.26 -4.98
C LEU A 341 -1.47 18.17 -5.94
N SER A 342 -0.53 17.32 -5.52
CA SER A 342 -0.05 16.18 -6.29
C SER A 342 -1.18 15.19 -6.59
N ALA A 343 -1.99 14.86 -5.59
CA ALA A 343 -3.15 13.98 -5.75
C ALA A 343 -4.22 14.58 -6.69
N LEU A 344 -4.51 15.88 -6.60
CA LEU A 344 -5.40 16.57 -7.56
C LEU A 344 -4.83 16.50 -8.99
N LYS A 345 -3.53 16.72 -9.17
CA LYS A 345 -2.86 16.59 -10.46
C LYS A 345 -3.00 15.17 -11.03
N GLN A 346 -2.80 14.14 -10.20
CA GLN A 346 -2.99 12.73 -10.61
C GLN A 346 -4.45 12.44 -10.98
N LEU A 347 -5.42 12.94 -10.23
CA LEU A 347 -6.84 12.77 -10.57
C LEU A 347 -7.21 13.43 -11.90
N TYR A 348 -6.65 14.61 -12.18
CA TYR A 348 -6.81 15.26 -13.47
C TYR A 348 -6.17 14.46 -14.61
N GLN A 349 -4.99 13.88 -14.37
CA GLN A 349 -4.30 12.99 -15.30
C GLN A 349 -5.14 11.74 -15.64
N TYR A 350 -5.84 11.17 -14.66
CA TYR A 350 -6.74 10.03 -14.89
C TYR A 350 -8.10 10.41 -15.49
N ASP A 351 -8.31 11.68 -15.85
CA ASP A 351 -9.58 12.26 -16.29
C ASP A 351 -10.72 12.09 -15.25
N ALA A 352 -10.38 11.88 -13.97
CA ALA A 352 -11.34 11.72 -12.88
C ALA A 352 -11.94 13.07 -12.43
N ILE A 353 -11.15 14.14 -12.54
CA ILE A 353 -11.60 15.52 -12.34
C ILE A 353 -11.31 16.35 -13.60
N ASP A 354 -12.10 17.39 -13.81
CA ASP A 354 -11.85 18.36 -14.88
C ASP A 354 -10.84 19.43 -14.45
N ARG A 355 -10.52 20.37 -15.35
CA ARG A 355 -9.66 21.54 -15.04
C ARG A 355 -10.25 22.45 -13.96
N ARG A 356 -11.54 22.31 -13.68
CA ARG A 356 -12.25 23.07 -12.65
C ARG A 356 -12.19 22.39 -11.28
N GLY A 357 -11.55 21.24 -11.17
CA GLY A 357 -11.49 20.44 -9.94
C GLY A 357 -12.83 19.76 -9.60
N GLN A 358 -13.74 19.64 -10.57
CA GLN A 358 -15.04 18.98 -10.43
C GLN A 358 -14.95 17.54 -10.92
N VAL A 359 -15.67 16.64 -10.24
CA VAL A 359 -15.66 15.21 -10.57
C VAL A 359 -16.34 14.98 -11.92
N THR A 360 -15.64 14.35 -12.86
CA THR A 360 -16.18 13.98 -14.17
C THR A 360 -17.12 12.77 -14.05
N LYS A 361 -17.86 12.45 -15.13
CA LYS A 361 -18.63 11.19 -15.18
C LYS A 361 -17.74 9.98 -14.94
N LEU A 362 -16.53 10.00 -15.51
CA LEU A 362 -15.55 8.94 -15.32
C LEU A 362 -15.08 8.87 -13.86
N GLY A 363 -14.80 10.00 -13.20
CA GLY A 363 -14.45 10.03 -11.78
C GLY A 363 -15.53 9.42 -10.88
N ARG A 364 -16.81 9.65 -11.19
CA ARG A 364 -17.94 9.01 -10.50
C ARG A 364 -17.98 7.50 -10.73
N LEU A 365 -17.66 7.02 -11.94
CA LEU A 365 -17.53 5.58 -12.18
C LEU A 365 -16.32 4.99 -11.45
N MET A 366 -15.24 5.76 -11.32
CA MET A 366 -14.00 5.29 -10.68
C MET A 366 -14.15 5.07 -9.18
N VAL A 367 -14.87 5.96 -8.47
CA VAL A 367 -15.04 5.86 -7.01
C VAL A 367 -15.85 4.63 -6.57
N GLU A 368 -16.68 4.08 -7.46
CA GLU A 368 -17.47 2.87 -7.20
C GLU A 368 -16.60 1.61 -7.06
N PHE A 369 -15.41 1.62 -7.66
CA PHE A 369 -14.47 0.51 -7.54
C PHE A 369 -13.61 0.69 -6.30
N PRO A 370 -13.49 -0.34 -5.44
CA PRO A 370 -12.52 -0.35 -4.36
C PRO A 370 -11.14 -0.68 -4.94
N LEU A 371 -10.61 0.15 -5.83
CA LEU A 371 -9.33 -0.02 -6.54
C LEU A 371 -8.62 1.34 -6.66
N PRO A 372 -7.28 1.37 -6.76
CA PRO A 372 -6.56 2.61 -7.03
C PRO A 372 -7.00 3.26 -8.35
N PRO A 373 -7.12 4.60 -8.43
CA PRO A 373 -7.61 5.31 -9.63
C PRO A 373 -6.95 4.89 -10.95
N GLY A 374 -5.62 4.71 -10.99
CA GLY A 374 -4.93 4.27 -12.21
C GLY A 374 -5.37 2.88 -12.68
N LEU A 375 -5.51 1.91 -11.77
CA LEU A 375 -5.98 0.56 -12.09
C LEU A 375 -7.46 0.58 -12.52
N THR A 376 -8.28 1.37 -11.83
CA THR A 376 -9.70 1.56 -12.20
C THR A 376 -9.86 2.17 -13.57
N ARG A 377 -9.02 3.15 -13.93
CA ARG A 377 -9.01 3.78 -15.26
C ARG A 377 -8.73 2.77 -16.36
N ALA A 378 -7.73 1.91 -16.17
CA ALA A 378 -7.41 0.84 -17.11
C ALA A 378 -8.57 -0.18 -17.23
N LEU A 379 -9.21 -0.55 -16.12
CA LEU A 379 -10.35 -1.46 -16.10
C LEU A 379 -11.56 -0.87 -16.85
N LEU A 380 -11.93 0.38 -16.55
CA LEU A 380 -13.03 1.07 -17.24
C LEU A 380 -12.76 1.22 -18.74
N LYS A 381 -11.52 1.54 -19.13
CA LYS A 381 -11.13 1.60 -20.55
C LYS A 381 -11.25 0.23 -21.22
N SER A 382 -10.81 -0.84 -20.56
CA SER A 382 -10.93 -2.20 -21.09
C SER A 382 -12.39 -2.60 -21.31
N ALA A 383 -13.27 -2.19 -20.40
CA ALA A 383 -14.69 -2.46 -20.49
C ALA A 383 -15.40 -1.66 -21.60
N ALA A 384 -14.93 -0.43 -21.86
CA ALA A 384 -15.39 0.38 -22.98
C ALA A 384 -15.02 -0.24 -24.34
N LEU A 385 -13.87 -0.92 -24.41
CA LEU A 385 -13.35 -1.60 -25.61
C LEU A 385 -13.76 -3.08 -25.73
N GLY A 386 -14.49 -3.63 -24.76
CA GLY A 386 -14.91 -5.04 -24.76
C GLY A 386 -13.80 -6.04 -24.46
N CYS A 387 -12.72 -5.63 -23.79
CA CYS A 387 -11.60 -6.49 -23.39
C CYS A 387 -11.49 -6.71 -21.88
N GLU A 388 -12.57 -6.48 -21.14
CA GLU A 388 -12.62 -6.66 -19.68
C GLU A 388 -12.35 -8.11 -19.23
N GLU A 389 -12.60 -9.12 -20.07
CA GLU A 389 -12.37 -10.54 -19.74
C GLU A 389 -10.90 -10.82 -19.39
N VAL A 390 -9.97 -10.04 -19.96
CA VAL A 390 -8.54 -10.17 -19.67
C VAL A 390 -8.15 -9.24 -18.52
N MET A 391 -8.67 -8.02 -18.49
CA MET A 391 -8.28 -7.01 -17.50
C MET A 391 -8.87 -7.26 -16.11
N LEU A 392 -10.06 -7.86 -16.00
CA LEU A 392 -10.70 -8.19 -14.71
C LEU A 392 -9.85 -9.17 -13.88
N PRO A 393 -9.40 -10.33 -14.42
CA PRO A 393 -8.43 -11.19 -13.76
C PRO A 393 -7.17 -10.46 -13.31
N VAL A 394 -6.62 -9.61 -14.19
CA VAL A 394 -5.39 -8.86 -13.88
C VAL A 394 -5.61 -7.89 -12.74
N ALA A 395 -6.70 -7.11 -12.76
CA ALA A 395 -7.05 -6.19 -11.69
C ALA A 395 -7.28 -6.92 -10.36
N ALA A 396 -7.91 -8.09 -10.39
CA ALA A 396 -8.10 -8.93 -9.21
C ALA A 396 -6.78 -9.43 -8.64
N MET A 397 -5.88 -9.92 -9.49
CA MET A 397 -4.55 -10.42 -9.09
C MET A 397 -3.64 -9.32 -8.56
N LEU A 398 -3.76 -8.08 -9.05
CA LEU A 398 -3.03 -6.91 -8.53
C LEU A 398 -3.62 -6.38 -7.21
N SER A 399 -4.84 -6.77 -6.86
CA SER A 399 -5.52 -6.31 -5.64
C SER A 399 -5.29 -7.21 -4.43
N VAL A 400 -4.68 -8.37 -4.64
CA VAL A 400 -4.32 -9.33 -3.58
C VAL A 400 -2.82 -9.26 -3.29
N GLU A 401 -2.40 -9.88 -2.19
CA GLU A 401 -0.99 -10.02 -1.86
C GLU A 401 -0.22 -10.76 -2.97
N ASN A 402 1.10 -10.58 -2.99
CA ASN A 402 1.95 -11.22 -3.98
C ASN A 402 1.74 -12.76 -4.01
N ILE A 403 1.26 -13.25 -5.15
CA ILE A 403 0.86 -14.65 -5.33
C ILE A 403 2.04 -15.61 -5.49
N PHE A 404 3.22 -15.11 -5.89
CA PHE A 404 4.38 -15.95 -6.20
C PHE A 404 5.17 -16.28 -4.93
N ILE A 405 5.31 -17.57 -4.64
CA ILE A 405 6.10 -18.07 -3.52
C ILE A 405 7.58 -18.09 -3.93
N ARG A 406 8.43 -17.52 -3.08
CA ARG A 406 9.89 -17.60 -3.22
C ARG A 406 10.48 -18.34 -2.02
N PRO A 407 10.81 -19.62 -2.17
CA PRO A 407 11.39 -20.42 -1.09
C PRO A 407 12.76 -19.89 -0.67
N GLY A 408 13.08 -19.94 0.63
CA GLY A 408 14.40 -19.56 1.13
C GLY A 408 15.51 -20.56 0.74
N HIS A 409 15.16 -21.83 0.48
CA HIS A 409 16.15 -22.83 0.06
C HIS A 409 16.52 -22.69 -1.43
N PRO A 410 17.82 -22.64 -1.79
CA PRO A 410 18.27 -22.38 -3.17
C PRO A 410 17.75 -23.37 -4.22
N GLU A 411 17.62 -24.66 -3.89
CA GLU A 411 17.14 -25.68 -4.81
C GLU A 411 15.65 -25.49 -5.14
N LYS A 412 14.83 -25.29 -4.09
CA LYS A 412 13.40 -25.01 -4.23
C LYS A 412 13.16 -23.67 -4.95
N GLN A 413 14.04 -22.69 -4.75
CA GLN A 413 13.98 -21.42 -5.45
C GLN A 413 14.18 -21.60 -6.96
N LYS A 414 15.16 -22.41 -7.40
CA LYS A 414 15.38 -22.71 -8.82
C LYS A 414 14.17 -23.39 -9.46
N ASP A 415 13.55 -24.33 -8.75
CA ASP A 415 12.34 -25.00 -9.22
C ASP A 415 11.17 -24.00 -9.36
N ALA A 416 10.95 -23.15 -8.35
CA ALA A 416 9.94 -22.08 -8.41
C ALA A 416 10.15 -21.14 -9.62
N GLU A 417 11.38 -20.68 -9.85
CA GLU A 417 11.72 -19.82 -10.98
C GLU A 417 11.49 -20.52 -12.34
N LEU A 418 11.74 -21.82 -12.43
CA LEU A 418 11.48 -22.60 -13.63
C LEU A 418 9.97 -22.67 -13.92
N ARG A 419 9.16 -23.04 -12.92
CA ARG A 419 7.69 -23.11 -13.05
C ARG A 419 7.08 -21.76 -13.42
N HIS A 420 7.54 -20.68 -12.79
CA HIS A 420 7.09 -19.33 -13.11
C HIS A 420 7.44 -18.94 -14.56
N ARG A 421 8.63 -19.32 -15.05
CA ARG A 421 9.04 -19.08 -16.45
C ARG A 421 8.21 -19.87 -17.47
N GLU A 422 7.81 -21.10 -17.16
CA GLU A 422 6.91 -21.89 -17.99
C GLU A 422 5.54 -21.22 -18.13
N ILE A 423 5.01 -20.66 -17.03
CA ILE A 423 3.76 -19.91 -17.04
C ILE A 423 3.90 -18.64 -17.89
N ALA A 424 4.97 -17.87 -17.69
CA ALA A 424 5.24 -16.67 -18.49
C ALA A 424 5.35 -17.00 -20.00
N THR A 425 6.01 -18.11 -20.33
CA THR A 425 6.15 -18.57 -21.73
C THR A 425 4.79 -18.91 -22.32
N SER A 426 3.90 -19.56 -21.56
CA SER A 426 2.53 -19.83 -22.00
C SER A 426 1.65 -18.58 -22.13
N ALA A 427 2.05 -17.45 -21.54
CA ALA A 427 1.44 -16.12 -21.72
C ALA A 427 2.09 -15.32 -22.87
N GLY A 428 3.00 -15.94 -23.63
CA GLY A 428 3.72 -15.33 -24.75
C GLY A 428 4.94 -14.51 -24.35
N ASN A 429 5.43 -14.61 -23.10
CA ASN A 429 6.58 -13.86 -22.56
C ASN A 429 6.52 -12.35 -22.82
N SER A 430 5.31 -11.81 -22.94
CA SER A 430 5.13 -10.52 -23.58
C SER A 430 4.94 -9.37 -22.60
N ASN A 431 4.40 -9.64 -21.40
CA ASN A 431 4.35 -8.74 -20.24
C ASN A 431 3.93 -9.49 -18.97
N ASP A 432 4.28 -8.92 -17.80
CA ASP A 432 3.97 -9.53 -16.49
C ASP A 432 2.45 -9.52 -16.17
N PHE A 433 1.69 -8.57 -16.72
CA PHE A 433 0.24 -8.49 -16.49
C PHE A 433 -0.48 -9.72 -17.09
N LEU A 434 -0.11 -10.13 -18.30
CA LEU A 434 -0.65 -11.34 -18.92
C LEU A 434 -0.22 -12.62 -18.20
N MET A 435 0.93 -12.62 -17.53
CA MET A 435 1.32 -13.74 -16.67
C MET A 435 0.32 -13.91 -15.52
N LEU A 436 -0.13 -12.83 -14.88
CA LEU A 436 -1.15 -12.87 -13.84
C LEU A 436 -2.49 -13.39 -14.36
N PHE A 437 -2.92 -12.94 -15.54
CA PHE A 437 -4.10 -13.48 -16.22
C PHE A 437 -3.97 -15.00 -16.44
N LYS A 438 -2.81 -15.44 -16.96
CA LYS A 438 -2.58 -16.86 -17.29
C LYS A 438 -2.54 -17.75 -16.05
N VAL A 439 -2.02 -17.24 -14.93
CA VAL A 439 -2.10 -17.94 -13.63
C VAL A 439 -3.54 -18.20 -13.25
N LEU A 440 -4.40 -17.17 -13.29
CA LEU A 440 -5.79 -17.30 -12.88
C LEU A 440 -6.58 -18.21 -13.83
N GLU A 441 -6.33 -18.12 -15.14
CA GLU A 441 -6.93 -18.98 -16.16
C GLU A 441 -6.55 -20.45 -15.98
N LYS A 442 -5.26 -20.77 -15.84
CA LYS A 442 -4.80 -22.15 -15.62
C LYS A 442 -5.30 -22.73 -14.31
N CYS A 443 -5.33 -21.92 -13.26
CA CYS A 443 -5.85 -22.32 -11.96
C CYS A 443 -7.35 -22.67 -12.04
N ARG A 444 -8.14 -21.85 -12.76
CA ARG A 444 -9.56 -22.08 -13.01
C ARG A 444 -9.84 -23.34 -13.85
N ALA A 445 -8.95 -23.64 -14.80
CA ALA A 445 -9.08 -24.81 -15.68
C ALA A 445 -8.59 -26.12 -15.04
N SER A 446 -7.98 -26.07 -13.85
CA SER A 446 -7.48 -27.26 -13.16
C SER A 446 -8.58 -27.97 -12.37
N ASP A 447 -8.62 -29.30 -12.42
CA ASP A 447 -9.54 -30.12 -11.61
C ASP A 447 -9.27 -29.98 -10.10
N ASN A 448 -8.01 -29.74 -9.73
CA ASN A 448 -7.62 -29.51 -8.33
C ASN A 448 -6.75 -28.24 -8.20
N PRO A 449 -7.38 -27.05 -8.17
CA PRO A 449 -6.70 -25.76 -8.18
C PRO A 449 -5.69 -25.58 -7.03
N SER A 450 -6.00 -26.12 -5.84
CA SER A 450 -5.12 -26.02 -4.68
C SER A 450 -3.82 -26.80 -4.87
N VAL A 451 -3.87 -27.99 -5.45
CA VAL A 451 -2.69 -28.81 -5.75
C VAL A 451 -1.88 -28.15 -6.86
N TRP A 452 -2.55 -27.70 -7.92
CA TRP A 452 -1.89 -26.99 -9.02
C TRP A 452 -1.13 -25.74 -8.53
N CYS A 453 -1.73 -24.94 -7.66
CA CYS A 453 -1.05 -23.78 -7.06
C CYS A 453 0.18 -24.20 -6.26
N LYS A 454 0.10 -25.27 -5.47
CA LYS A 454 1.24 -25.79 -4.68
C LYS A 454 2.38 -26.23 -5.60
N ASP A 455 2.09 -26.98 -6.65
CA ASP A 455 3.08 -27.52 -7.59
C ASP A 455 3.76 -26.42 -8.43
N ASN A 456 3.11 -25.26 -8.58
CA ASN A 456 3.63 -24.11 -9.32
C ASN A 456 4.17 -23.00 -8.40
N TRP A 457 4.32 -23.25 -7.09
CA TRP A 457 4.81 -22.27 -6.13
C TRP A 457 3.97 -20.97 -6.12
N ILE A 458 2.65 -21.14 -6.05
CA ILE A 458 1.66 -20.06 -6.04
C ILE A 458 0.81 -20.17 -4.76
N HIS A 459 0.56 -19.04 -4.10
CA HIS A 459 -0.30 -18.98 -2.93
C HIS A 459 -1.77 -19.18 -3.31
N TRP A 460 -2.31 -20.39 -3.08
CA TRP A 460 -3.73 -20.71 -3.33
C TRP A 460 -4.70 -19.74 -2.64
N ARG A 461 -4.42 -19.31 -1.40
CA ARG A 461 -5.27 -18.35 -0.68
C ARG A 461 -5.40 -17.01 -1.41
N ALA A 462 -4.29 -16.48 -1.92
CA ALA A 462 -4.28 -15.22 -2.65
C ALA A 462 -5.04 -15.37 -3.98
N VAL A 463 -4.85 -16.49 -4.70
CA VAL A 463 -5.61 -16.78 -5.93
C VAL A 463 -7.11 -16.98 -5.66
N LYS A 464 -7.48 -17.69 -4.59
CA LYS A 464 -8.87 -17.85 -4.15
C LYS A 464 -9.52 -16.49 -3.82
N SER A 465 -8.77 -15.62 -3.15
CA SER A 465 -9.22 -14.25 -2.87
C SER A 465 -9.37 -13.46 -4.17
N ALA A 466 -8.46 -13.62 -5.13
CA ALA A 466 -8.55 -13.00 -6.45
C ALA A 466 -9.80 -13.47 -7.22
N PHE A 467 -10.24 -14.73 -7.10
CA PHE A 467 -11.52 -15.16 -7.67
C PHE A 467 -12.73 -14.42 -7.08
N SER A 468 -12.75 -14.19 -5.76
CA SER A 468 -13.80 -13.40 -5.11
C SER A 468 -13.78 -11.95 -5.60
N VAL A 469 -12.59 -11.35 -5.64
CA VAL A 469 -12.36 -9.98 -6.14
C VAL A 469 -12.83 -9.84 -7.59
N GLU A 470 -12.42 -10.75 -8.48
CA GLU A 470 -12.82 -10.74 -9.89
C GLU A 470 -14.34 -10.80 -10.07
N THR A 471 -15.00 -11.66 -9.28
CA THR A 471 -16.47 -11.82 -9.32
C THR A 471 -17.15 -10.51 -8.95
N GLN A 472 -16.72 -9.85 -7.88
CA GLN A 472 -17.31 -8.59 -7.44
C GLN A 472 -16.99 -7.42 -8.37
N LEU A 473 -15.76 -7.33 -8.88
CA LEU A 473 -15.40 -6.32 -9.88
C LEU A 473 -16.26 -6.48 -11.14
N ARG A 474 -16.54 -7.73 -11.53
CA ARG A 474 -17.44 -8.04 -12.64
C ARG A 474 -18.88 -7.61 -12.35
N GLU A 475 -19.40 -7.86 -11.16
CA GLU A 475 -20.75 -7.42 -10.76
C GLU A 475 -20.88 -5.89 -10.78
N ILE A 476 -19.91 -5.17 -10.22
CA ILE A 476 -19.84 -3.71 -10.28
C ILE A 476 -19.83 -3.26 -11.74
N LEU A 477 -18.97 -3.86 -12.57
CA LEU A 477 -18.84 -3.47 -13.96
C LEU A 477 -20.12 -3.72 -14.77
N LEU A 478 -20.79 -4.86 -14.56
CA LEU A 478 -22.06 -5.18 -15.22
C LEU A 478 -23.16 -4.18 -14.84
N ARG A 479 -23.26 -3.82 -13.56
CA ARG A 479 -24.19 -2.77 -13.08
C ARG A 479 -23.90 -1.43 -13.74
N LEU A 480 -22.62 -1.04 -13.85
CA LEU A 480 -22.24 0.22 -14.48
C LEU A 480 -22.48 0.21 -16.00
N LYS A 481 -22.26 -0.91 -16.69
CA LYS A 481 -22.55 -1.08 -18.12
C LYS A 481 -24.03 -0.93 -18.48
N GLN A 482 -24.94 -1.16 -17.53
CA GLN A 482 -26.38 -0.94 -17.74
C GLN A 482 -26.76 0.54 -17.73
N GLN A 483 -25.87 1.44 -17.27
CA GLN A 483 -26.13 2.87 -17.29
C GLN A 483 -26.01 3.41 -18.72
N ARG A 484 -26.94 4.29 -19.12
CA ARG A 484 -26.97 4.89 -20.46
C ARG A 484 -25.71 5.65 -20.84
N ASP A 485 -25.00 6.15 -19.84
CA ASP A 485 -23.83 7.02 -19.98
C ASP A 485 -22.50 6.22 -20.01
N PHE A 486 -22.54 4.88 -19.98
CA PHE A 486 -21.33 4.08 -20.01
C PHE A 486 -20.61 4.23 -21.36
N PRO A 487 -19.29 4.52 -21.38
CA PRO A 487 -18.56 4.71 -22.62
C PRO A 487 -18.46 3.40 -23.41
N LEU A 488 -18.80 3.44 -24.69
CA LEU A 488 -18.64 2.33 -25.63
C LEU A 488 -17.73 2.79 -26.77
N GLU A 489 -16.69 2.02 -27.02
CA GLU A 489 -15.72 2.28 -28.08
C GLU A 489 -15.54 1.03 -28.93
N THR A 490 -15.55 1.20 -30.25
CA THR A 490 -15.24 0.13 -31.20
C THR A 490 -13.78 0.21 -31.59
N PHE A 491 -13.08 -0.91 -31.48
CA PHE A 491 -11.69 -1.02 -31.92
C PHE A 491 -11.44 -2.35 -32.60
N GLU A 492 -10.73 -2.30 -33.74
CA GLU A 492 -10.29 -3.48 -34.48
C GLU A 492 -8.82 -3.77 -34.15
N GLY A 493 -8.54 -4.91 -33.54
CA GLY A 493 -7.16 -5.28 -33.21
C GLY A 493 -7.03 -6.55 -32.39
N ASN A 494 -5.79 -6.96 -32.16
CA ASN A 494 -5.47 -8.11 -31.31
C ASN A 494 -5.80 -7.79 -29.84
N LYS A 495 -6.49 -8.71 -29.14
CA LYS A 495 -6.84 -8.58 -27.71
C LYS A 495 -5.62 -8.25 -26.82
N SER A 496 -4.44 -8.79 -27.14
CA SER A 496 -3.20 -8.52 -26.40
C SER A 496 -2.73 -7.07 -26.56
N GLU A 497 -2.85 -6.50 -27.75
CA GLU A 497 -2.48 -5.10 -28.01
C GLU A 497 -3.48 -4.13 -27.36
N LEU A 498 -4.77 -4.45 -27.46
CA LEU A 498 -5.84 -3.75 -26.77
C LEU A 498 -5.63 -3.66 -25.26
N LEU A 499 -5.25 -4.78 -24.63
CA LEU A 499 -4.94 -4.79 -23.19
C LEU A 499 -3.84 -3.78 -22.85
N ARG A 500 -2.75 -3.76 -23.62
CA ARG A 500 -1.62 -2.86 -23.36
C ARG A 500 -2.01 -1.40 -23.54
N GLN A 501 -2.82 -1.08 -24.55
CA GLN A 501 -3.37 0.26 -24.74
C GLN A 501 -4.29 0.67 -23.58
N CYS A 502 -5.10 -0.25 -23.05
CA CYS A 502 -5.91 0.00 -21.85
C CYS A 502 -5.05 0.27 -20.63
N LEU A 503 -3.99 -0.53 -20.45
CA LEU A 503 -3.01 -0.32 -19.38
C LEU A 503 -2.31 1.04 -19.52
N CYS A 504 -1.95 1.47 -20.74
CA CYS A 504 -1.40 2.82 -20.97
C CYS A 504 -2.33 3.91 -20.43
N GLN A 505 -3.64 3.82 -20.62
CA GLN A 505 -4.57 4.84 -20.12
C GLN A 505 -4.59 4.97 -18.59
N GLY A 506 -4.33 3.87 -17.87
CA GLY A 506 -4.28 3.86 -16.40
C GLY A 506 -2.89 4.09 -15.80
N TYR A 507 -1.83 3.68 -16.51
CA TYR A 507 -0.45 3.65 -16.03
C TYR A 507 0.49 4.61 -16.80
N PHE A 508 -0.02 5.55 -17.60
CA PHE A 508 0.86 6.49 -18.33
C PHE A 508 1.68 7.38 -17.39
N THR A 509 1.23 7.58 -16.14
CA THR A 509 2.01 8.24 -15.07
C THR A 509 3.27 7.46 -14.70
N ASN A 510 3.26 6.15 -14.94
CA ASN A 510 4.31 5.20 -14.60
C ASN A 510 5.02 4.69 -15.87
N VAL A 511 5.24 5.59 -16.85
CA VAL A 511 5.99 5.28 -18.08
C VAL A 511 7.48 5.48 -17.85
N ALA A 512 8.28 4.53 -18.31
CA ALA A 512 9.72 4.66 -18.36
C ALA A 512 10.26 4.34 -19.77
N ARG A 513 11.29 5.08 -20.17
CA ARG A 513 12.01 4.91 -21.43
C ARG A 513 13.39 4.33 -21.17
N ARG A 514 13.84 3.39 -22.01
CA ARG A 514 15.18 2.83 -21.89
C ARG A 514 16.24 3.92 -22.04
N SER A 515 17.20 3.89 -21.13
CA SER A 515 18.40 4.72 -21.11
C SER A 515 19.61 3.88 -21.55
N VAL A 516 20.80 4.19 -21.06
CA VAL A 516 22.02 3.44 -21.39
C VAL A 516 22.04 2.09 -20.68
N GLY A 517 22.31 1.01 -21.44
CA GLY A 517 22.41 -0.34 -20.90
C GLY A 517 21.06 -0.91 -20.44
N LYS A 518 21.03 -1.49 -19.23
CA LYS A 518 19.85 -2.12 -18.62
C LYS A 518 19.03 -1.18 -17.71
N ALA A 519 19.19 0.13 -17.88
CA ALA A 519 18.53 1.14 -17.06
C ALA A 519 17.40 1.81 -17.85
N PHE A 520 16.35 2.23 -17.15
CA PHE A 520 15.24 3.01 -17.69
C PHE A 520 15.14 4.35 -16.94
N CYS A 521 14.60 5.38 -17.59
CA CYS A 521 14.33 6.69 -17.01
C CYS A 521 12.81 6.93 -17.00
N THR A 522 12.27 7.37 -15.86
CA THR A 522 10.84 7.74 -15.75
C THR A 522 10.52 9.00 -16.57
N MET A 523 9.28 9.07 -17.06
CA MET A 523 8.78 10.20 -17.87
C MET A 523 7.86 11.15 -17.08
N ASP A 524 7.83 11.00 -15.75
CA ASP A 524 7.08 11.80 -14.78
C ASP A 524 7.56 13.27 -14.65
N GLY A 525 8.67 13.61 -15.31
CA GLY A 525 9.32 14.93 -15.26
C GLY A 525 10.55 14.96 -14.35
N HIS A 526 10.74 13.97 -13.48
CA HIS A 526 11.92 13.85 -12.64
C HIS A 526 13.07 13.12 -13.34
N GLY A 527 12.75 12.20 -14.26
CA GLY A 527 13.78 11.46 -15.00
C GLY A 527 14.54 10.44 -14.15
N SER A 528 13.89 9.91 -13.12
CA SER A 528 14.47 8.98 -12.15
C SER A 528 14.95 7.70 -12.84
N THR A 529 16.15 7.24 -12.50
CA THR A 529 16.71 6.00 -13.05
C THR A 529 16.15 4.79 -12.32
N VAL A 530 15.57 3.85 -13.07
CA VAL A 530 14.93 2.64 -12.55
C VAL A 530 15.41 1.39 -13.29
N HIS A 531 15.31 0.24 -12.63
CA HIS A 531 15.71 -1.06 -13.17
C HIS A 531 14.59 -2.09 -13.07
N ILE A 532 14.49 -3.01 -14.03
CA ILE A 532 13.53 -4.11 -13.93
C ILE A 532 13.92 -5.03 -12.78
N HIS A 533 12.96 -5.32 -11.89
CA HIS A 533 13.19 -6.22 -10.77
C HIS A 533 13.45 -7.66 -11.26
N PRO A 534 14.36 -8.43 -10.62
CA PRO A 534 14.64 -9.82 -11.00
C PRO A 534 13.46 -10.81 -10.93
N SER A 535 12.31 -10.37 -10.42
CA SER A 535 11.08 -11.17 -10.41
C SER A 535 10.23 -11.05 -11.66
N SER A 536 10.48 -10.05 -12.51
CA SER A 536 9.74 -9.88 -13.76
C SER A 536 10.13 -10.98 -14.75
N SER A 537 9.18 -11.42 -15.57
CA SER A 537 9.48 -12.33 -16.68
C SER A 537 10.35 -11.67 -17.76
N LEU A 538 10.44 -10.34 -17.75
CA LEU A 538 11.21 -9.53 -18.70
C LEU A 538 12.65 -9.25 -18.23
N PHE A 539 13.02 -9.71 -17.03
CA PHE A 539 14.39 -9.60 -16.55
C PHE A 539 15.35 -10.37 -17.47
N GLY A 540 16.45 -9.73 -17.87
CA GLY A 540 17.40 -10.24 -18.86
C GLY A 540 17.09 -9.87 -20.32
N GLN A 541 15.88 -9.37 -20.62
CA GLN A 541 15.48 -8.92 -21.97
C GLN A 541 15.48 -7.40 -22.11
N GLU A 542 16.09 -6.67 -21.16
CA GLU A 542 15.95 -5.22 -21.04
C GLU A 542 16.45 -4.46 -22.28
N MET A 543 17.45 -5.01 -22.97
CA MET A 543 18.05 -4.39 -24.15
C MET A 543 17.12 -4.38 -25.37
N GLN A 544 16.06 -5.20 -25.37
CA GLN A 544 15.08 -5.30 -26.46
C GLN A 544 13.84 -4.42 -26.22
N LEU A 545 13.76 -3.74 -25.07
CA LEU A 545 12.61 -2.94 -24.66
C LEU A 545 12.97 -1.46 -24.75
N ASP A 546 12.19 -0.65 -25.48
CA ASP A 546 12.43 0.79 -25.56
C ASP A 546 11.53 1.60 -24.63
N TRP A 547 10.27 1.21 -24.50
CA TRP A 547 9.28 1.86 -23.65
C TRP A 547 8.53 0.83 -22.84
N ILE A 548 8.33 1.14 -21.55
CA ILE A 548 7.66 0.26 -20.61
C ILE A 548 6.73 1.06 -19.69
N ILE A 549 5.70 0.39 -19.20
CA ILE A 549 4.92 0.81 -18.03
C ILE A 549 5.14 -0.17 -16.89
N PHE A 550 4.94 0.27 -15.66
CA PHE A 550 5.09 -0.56 -14.48
C PHE A 550 3.99 -0.28 -13.44
N HIS A 551 3.69 -1.28 -12.62
CA HIS A 551 2.68 -1.17 -11.58
C HIS A 551 3.25 -0.63 -10.27
N ASP A 552 4.40 -1.16 -9.84
CA ASP A 552 4.92 -0.97 -8.48
C ASP A 552 6.43 -0.67 -8.50
N VAL A 553 6.92 0.00 -7.45
CA VAL A 553 8.33 0.35 -7.26
C VAL A 553 8.83 -0.13 -5.92
N LEU A 554 9.93 -0.86 -5.95
CA LEU A 554 10.68 -1.25 -4.76
C LEU A 554 12.02 -0.52 -4.72
N VAL A 555 12.22 0.28 -3.68
CA VAL A 555 13.52 0.90 -3.41
C VAL A 555 14.31 0.04 -2.44
N THR A 556 15.52 -0.33 -2.85
CA THR A 556 16.52 -1.03 -2.03
C THR A 556 17.87 -0.31 -2.20
N SER A 557 18.94 -1.02 -2.55
CA SER A 557 20.19 -0.39 -3.02
C SER A 557 20.03 0.31 -4.37
N ARG A 558 19.04 -0.11 -5.16
CA ARG A 558 18.60 0.53 -6.41
C ARG A 558 17.09 0.61 -6.44
N VAL A 559 16.57 1.49 -7.29
CA VAL A 559 15.14 1.60 -7.57
C VAL A 559 14.75 0.54 -8.59
N TYR A 560 13.94 -0.42 -8.16
CA TYR A 560 13.45 -1.50 -8.99
C TYR A 560 11.96 -1.32 -9.30
N ILE A 561 11.58 -1.53 -10.56
CA ILE A 561 10.17 -1.56 -11.01
C ILE A 561 9.67 -3.00 -11.10
N ARG A 562 8.42 -3.22 -10.72
CA ARG A 562 7.75 -4.52 -10.68
C ARG A 562 6.47 -4.51 -11.53
N THR A 563 6.14 -5.69 -12.04
CA THR A 563 5.02 -5.94 -12.96
C THR A 563 5.08 -5.01 -14.17
N VAL A 564 5.93 -5.37 -15.13
CA VAL A 564 6.31 -4.53 -16.25
C VAL A 564 5.56 -4.96 -17.52
N CYS A 565 5.14 -3.98 -18.32
CA CYS A 565 4.59 -4.18 -19.65
C CYS A 565 5.34 -3.36 -20.70
N PRO A 566 5.87 -3.98 -21.77
CA PRO A 566 6.40 -3.28 -22.94
C PRO A 566 5.29 -2.59 -23.71
N ILE A 567 5.50 -1.33 -24.05
CA ILE A 567 4.55 -0.50 -24.78
C ILE A 567 5.21 0.14 -26.00
N ARG A 568 4.38 0.68 -26.90
CA ARG A 568 4.84 1.51 -28.01
C ARG A 568 4.66 2.98 -27.68
N TYR A 569 5.56 3.83 -28.19
CA TYR A 569 5.51 5.27 -27.95
C TYR A 569 4.19 5.88 -28.44
N GLU A 570 3.67 5.40 -29.57
CA GLU A 570 2.45 5.88 -30.21
C GLU A 570 1.22 5.78 -29.28
N TRP A 571 1.20 4.81 -28.36
CA TRP A 571 0.06 4.61 -27.45
C TRP A 571 0.03 5.60 -26.28
N VAL A 572 1.18 6.22 -25.96
CA VAL A 572 1.32 7.17 -24.86
C VAL A 572 1.61 8.58 -25.33
N LYS A 573 2.00 8.77 -26.60
CA LYS A 573 2.39 10.07 -27.18
C LYS A 573 1.44 11.20 -26.84
N ASP A 574 0.13 10.98 -26.92
CA ASP A 574 -0.89 12.01 -26.68
C ASP A 574 -1.19 12.21 -25.18
N LEU A 575 -0.81 11.25 -24.34
CA LEU A 575 -0.97 11.30 -22.88
C LEU A 575 0.23 11.95 -22.19
N LEU A 576 1.44 11.79 -22.74
CA LEU A 576 2.68 12.32 -22.16
C LEU A 576 2.63 13.84 -21.92
N PRO A 577 2.05 14.68 -22.80
CA PRO A 577 1.90 16.11 -22.51
C PRO A 577 1.12 16.39 -21.22
N LYS A 578 0.12 15.56 -20.87
CA LYS A 578 -0.65 15.71 -19.61
C LYS A 578 0.19 15.44 -18.35
N LEU A 579 1.37 14.82 -18.47
CA LEU A 579 2.30 14.66 -17.36
C LEU A 579 2.95 15.99 -16.95
N HIS A 580 3.09 16.89 -17.92
CA HIS A 580 3.74 18.18 -17.80
C HIS A 580 2.69 19.31 -17.86
N GLU A 581 3.02 20.49 -17.32
CA GLU A 581 2.18 21.70 -17.41
C GLU A 581 0.71 21.58 -16.93
N VAL A 582 0.53 21.40 -15.60
CA VAL A 582 -0.77 21.63 -14.96
C VAL A 582 -0.55 22.43 -13.68
N ASP A 583 -1.20 23.59 -13.57
CA ASP A 583 -1.26 24.32 -12.30
C ASP A 583 -2.23 23.59 -11.35
N ALA A 584 -1.67 22.94 -10.33
CA ALA A 584 -2.45 22.17 -9.38
C ALA A 584 -3.32 23.06 -8.46
N TYR A 585 -2.97 24.35 -8.31
CA TYR A 585 -3.77 25.26 -7.49
C TYR A 585 -5.13 25.58 -8.11
N GLU A 586 -5.21 25.67 -9.44
CA GLU A 586 -6.49 25.85 -10.15
C GLU A 586 -7.46 24.67 -9.91
N LEU A 587 -6.91 23.46 -9.70
CA LEU A 587 -7.69 22.25 -9.42
C LEU A 587 -8.25 22.20 -7.99
N SER A 588 -7.67 22.98 -7.07
CA SER A 588 -8.04 22.99 -5.65
C SER A 588 -9.33 23.78 -5.37
N SER A 589 -9.89 24.46 -6.38
CA SER A 589 -11.01 25.43 -6.26
C SER A 589 -10.77 26.63 -5.33
N VAL A 590 -9.71 26.63 -4.51
CA VAL A 590 -9.34 27.75 -3.60
C VAL A 590 -8.90 28.98 -4.38
N ALA A 591 -8.15 28.81 -5.48
CA ALA A 591 -7.72 29.93 -6.33
C ALA A 591 -8.89 30.75 -6.91
N ARG A 592 -10.11 30.21 -6.95
CA ARG A 592 -11.28 30.90 -7.52
C ARG A 592 -11.94 31.91 -6.59
N GLU A 593 -11.67 31.86 -5.28
CA GLU A 593 -12.11 32.94 -4.40
C GLU A 593 -11.32 34.24 -4.68
N GLU A 594 -10.18 34.17 -5.39
CA GLU A 594 -9.28 35.30 -5.66
C GLU A 594 -9.17 35.72 -7.14
N VAL A 595 -9.59 34.87 -8.11
CA VAL A 595 -9.51 35.18 -9.55
C VAL A 595 -10.84 35.69 -10.08
N THR A 596 -10.85 36.90 -10.63
CA THR A 596 -12.06 37.57 -11.16
C THR A 596 -12.47 37.02 -12.54
N ASP A 597 -13.78 37.03 -12.84
CA ASP A 597 -14.32 36.58 -14.13
C ASP A 597 -13.69 37.30 -15.35
N GLU A 598 -13.17 38.52 -15.16
CA GLU A 598 -12.49 39.32 -16.19
C GLU A 598 -11.10 38.78 -16.58
N GLU A 599 -10.39 38.16 -15.64
CA GLU A 599 -9.08 37.54 -15.90
C GLU A 599 -9.24 36.22 -16.67
N MET A 600 -10.35 35.52 -16.44
CA MET A 600 -10.75 34.32 -17.17
C MET A 600 -11.09 34.60 -18.62
N GLU A 601 -11.86 35.66 -18.93
CA GLU A 601 -12.12 36.06 -20.32
C GLU A 601 -10.84 36.45 -21.06
N LYS A 602 -9.91 37.13 -20.38
CA LYS A 602 -8.60 37.46 -20.95
C LYS A 602 -7.79 36.22 -21.28
N TRP A 603 -7.88 35.17 -20.46
CA TRP A 603 -7.15 33.92 -20.67
C TRP A 603 -7.79 33.05 -21.76
N GLU A 604 -9.13 32.92 -21.80
CA GLU A 604 -9.84 32.20 -22.86
C GLU A 604 -9.58 32.82 -24.24
N ARG A 605 -9.53 34.16 -24.32
CA ARG A 605 -9.11 34.87 -25.54
C ARG A 605 -7.65 34.57 -25.91
N LYS A 606 -6.77 34.39 -24.92
CA LYS A 606 -5.34 34.08 -25.13
C LYS A 606 -5.13 32.62 -25.59
N GLU A 607 -5.88 31.67 -25.04
CA GLU A 607 -5.89 30.25 -25.47
C GLU A 607 -6.50 30.07 -26.86
N ALA A 608 -7.60 30.76 -27.17
CA ALA A 608 -8.19 30.75 -28.51
C ALA A 608 -7.24 31.31 -29.56
N ALA A 609 -6.49 32.37 -29.22
CA ALA A 609 -5.44 32.91 -30.08
C ALA A 609 -4.26 31.92 -30.26
N LYS A 610 -3.86 31.22 -29.20
CA LYS A 610 -2.78 30.22 -29.24
C LYS A 610 -3.12 29.03 -30.15
N ARG A 611 -4.38 28.58 -30.11
CA ARG A 611 -4.90 27.51 -30.99
C ARG A 611 -5.01 27.91 -32.46
N GLN A 612 -5.10 29.21 -32.77
CA GLN A 612 -5.05 29.71 -34.15
C GLN A 612 -3.62 29.87 -34.68
N THR A 613 -2.63 30.09 -33.81
CA THR A 613 -1.22 30.28 -34.21
C THR A 613 -0.38 29.02 -34.30
N ASP A 614 -0.81 27.89 -33.72
CA ASP A 614 -0.14 26.59 -33.89
C ASP A 614 -0.50 25.97 -35.26
N SER A 615 -0.03 26.60 -36.35
CA SER A 615 0.17 25.87 -37.60
C SER A 615 1.40 24.98 -37.43
N THR A 616 1.27 23.74 -37.88
CA THR A 616 2.24 22.64 -37.74
C THR A 616 3.64 22.96 -38.29
N GLU A 617 3.82 24.00 -39.10
CA GLU A 617 5.12 24.38 -39.69
C GLU A 617 6.12 24.99 -38.72
N ASP A 618 5.69 25.80 -37.73
CA ASP A 618 6.62 26.53 -36.86
C ASP A 618 7.19 25.66 -35.73
N ALA A 619 6.44 24.65 -35.28
CA ALA A 619 6.92 23.63 -34.35
C ALA A 619 7.96 22.71 -35.01
N LEU A 620 7.74 22.33 -36.28
CA LEU A 620 8.69 21.54 -37.08
C LEU A 620 9.99 22.31 -37.36
N LYS A 621 9.92 23.59 -37.73
CA LYS A 621 11.11 24.45 -37.92
C LYS A 621 11.93 24.67 -36.65
N LYS A 622 11.30 24.70 -35.47
CA LYS A 622 12.01 24.79 -34.17
C LYS A 622 12.67 23.46 -33.78
N LEU A 623 12.10 22.32 -34.17
CA LEU A 623 12.66 20.98 -33.96
C LEU A 623 13.85 20.70 -34.90
N GLU A 624 13.77 21.09 -36.18
CA GLU A 624 14.88 20.96 -37.13
C GLU A 624 16.10 21.81 -36.72
N LYS A 625 15.88 23.05 -36.23
CA LYS A 625 16.98 23.89 -35.73
C LYS A 625 17.76 23.31 -34.55
N ARG A 626 17.20 22.35 -33.80
CA ARG A 626 17.89 21.68 -32.67
C ARG A 626 18.67 20.42 -33.06
N ASN A 627 18.48 19.91 -34.28
CA ASN A 627 19.01 18.62 -34.73
C ASN A 627 19.79 18.69 -36.05
N ASN A 628 20.34 19.84 -36.43
CA ASN A 628 21.23 19.91 -37.59
C ASN A 628 22.61 19.32 -37.25
N GLU A 629 23.20 18.57 -38.18
CA GLU A 629 24.49 17.88 -38.02
C GLU A 629 25.62 18.81 -37.53
N SER A 630 25.58 20.10 -37.89
CA SER A 630 26.55 21.11 -37.42
C SER A 630 26.47 21.36 -35.91
N SER A 631 25.28 21.31 -35.32
CA SER A 631 25.09 21.51 -33.88
C SER A 631 25.60 20.31 -33.07
N ILE A 632 25.53 19.11 -33.66
CA ILE A 632 25.98 17.85 -33.09
C ILE A 632 27.52 17.78 -33.16
N THR A 633 28.13 18.20 -34.27
CA THR A 633 29.60 18.30 -34.38
C THR A 633 30.17 19.37 -33.46
N ASP A 634 29.52 20.53 -33.32
CA ASP A 634 29.93 21.58 -32.37
C ASP A 634 29.82 21.15 -30.91
N ALA A 635 28.80 20.37 -30.56
CA ALA A 635 28.67 19.78 -29.22
C ALA A 635 29.76 18.74 -28.95
N ARG A 636 30.12 17.94 -29.97
CA ARG A 636 31.19 16.94 -29.89
C ARG A 636 32.57 17.59 -29.76
N LEU A 637 32.83 18.70 -30.46
CA LEU A 637 34.03 19.51 -30.32
C LEU A 637 34.13 20.11 -28.90
N ARG A 638 33.05 20.71 -28.39
CA ARG A 638 32.99 21.23 -27.01
C ARG A 638 33.25 20.15 -25.96
N TYR A 639 32.77 18.93 -26.17
CA TYR A 639 33.04 17.79 -25.30
C TYR A 639 34.51 17.36 -25.34
N LEU A 640 35.12 17.25 -26.53
CA LEU A 640 36.53 16.90 -26.69
C LEU A 640 37.47 17.96 -26.07
N GLN A 641 37.13 19.24 -26.21
CA GLN A 641 37.88 20.35 -25.63
C GLN A 641 37.82 20.34 -24.09
N ARG A 642 36.66 20.01 -23.50
CA ARG A 642 36.52 19.80 -22.04
C ARG A 642 37.30 18.58 -21.55
N LYS A 643 37.40 17.53 -22.36
CA LYS A 643 38.18 16.32 -22.04
C LYS A 643 39.69 16.60 -22.06
N GLN A 644 40.19 17.35 -23.05
CA GLN A 644 41.59 17.80 -23.09
C GLN A 644 41.94 18.73 -21.93
N ASN A 645 41.06 19.69 -21.59
CA ASN A 645 41.28 20.59 -20.45
C ASN A 645 41.26 19.88 -19.09
N ARG A 646 40.61 18.70 -18.99
CA ARG A 646 40.66 17.84 -17.80
C ARG A 646 41.93 16.97 -17.72
N GLN A 647 42.54 16.64 -18.86
CA GLN A 647 43.79 15.88 -18.89
C GLN A 647 45.04 16.75 -18.71
N GLY A 648 44.96 18.07 -18.99
CA GLY A 648 46.03 19.03 -18.73
C GLY A 648 46.10 19.57 -17.29
N LYS A 649 45.25 19.09 -16.38
CA LYS A 649 45.26 19.43 -14.95
C LYS A 649 45.37 18.18 -14.10
N LEU A 650 46.54 17.57 -14.12
CA LEU A 650 47.05 16.70 -13.06
C LEU A 650 48.43 17.25 -12.70
N PRO A 651 48.73 17.54 -11.41
CA PRO A 651 50.11 17.70 -10.96
C PRO A 651 50.87 16.38 -11.10
#